data_AF-A0A1C5VX38-F1
#
_entry.id   AF-A0A1C5VX38-F1
#
_cell.length_a   1.000
_cell.length_b   1.000
_cell.length_c   1.000
_cell.angle_alpha   90.00
_cell.angle_beta   90.00
_cell.angle_gamma   90.00
#
_symmetry.space_group_name_H-M   'P 1'
#
loop_
_entity.id
_entity.type
_entity.pdbx_description
1 polymer ?
#
loop_
_entity_poly.entity_id
_entity_poly.type
_entity_poly.pdbx_seq_one_letter_code
_entity_poly.pdbx_strand_id
1 'polypeptide(L)'
;MVSSIELGIDIETFSSVDIKNGAYAYSAAPDFQVLLVSYKFSDEEDVKLIDLVFKEIADPVDQDDPESVRCHNNLKAGGASDARFWNALTDPAVIKTAYNANFERTCLARYMGEAMPPEQWRCTLILAVQLGLPRALENVGPALGLTEEEQKKKTGKALIQYFCKPCKPTRANGYRTKNTPVNAPEKWELFKEYNRRDVVAEQVILHKLRDFRPDDKEQALWTLDQVINDRGVLLDIDMAEKIVRFDTQRSDELREESRQITGLSNPNSLTQLKPWLARHGVPTESLRKDDVDAILSDPDLDEDVRRVLEIRKTISKTSVKKYQTMIDIASRDDRAHGIMQFYGGHTGRWAGRSLQPQNLVRNTMPDAELDAARELVKLGEFEGLEMLFGEPAPIFSQLVRTAFIPSPGNRFVVSDFSAIEARVIAWIAGEEWRLDVFRNNKDIYCESASRIYHVPVEKHGQNAELRQRGKVAELALGYGGSIGAMKSMDTTGSVPEEEMAGIVQQWRRESPAIVRMWKDCQNAAVSVITGRQPRRVIRSLQDTTFYMERVAGTPVLMIKLPSGRPIAFWDPIVKESDMGPRITYMTQNQTTRKWERAETYGGKLTENIVQSVARDCLAEKMTQISAQGYDVVFHVHDEMILDVPKEDTRAAELVDKIMAEPIDWAEGLPLKGGTYECEFYRKD
;
A
#
# COMPACT_ATOMS: atom_id res chain seq x y z
N MET A 1 27.72 17.11 16.41
CA MET A 1 26.31 17.23 16.00
C MET A 1 25.70 18.32 16.84
N VAL A 2 25.32 19.45 16.23
CA VAL A 2 24.46 20.41 16.92
C VAL A 2 23.15 19.67 17.15
N SER A 3 22.76 19.48 18.41
CA SER A 3 21.51 18.83 18.79
C SER A 3 20.36 19.67 18.24
N SER A 4 19.81 19.32 17.07
CA SER A 4 18.57 19.91 16.57
C SER A 4 17.46 19.67 17.58
N ILE A 5 16.72 20.71 17.94
CA ILE A 5 15.56 20.59 18.81
C ILE A 5 14.51 19.73 18.07
N GLU A 6 14.00 18.69 18.73
CA GLU A 6 12.90 17.88 18.22
C GLU A 6 11.58 18.28 18.90
N LEU A 7 10.50 18.31 18.12
CA LEU A 7 9.14 18.62 18.58
C LEU A 7 8.22 17.42 18.33
N GLY A 8 7.86 16.70 19.38
CA GLY A 8 6.84 15.64 19.36
C GLY A 8 5.44 16.24 19.32
N ILE A 9 4.57 15.75 18.44
CA ILE A 9 3.23 16.30 18.20
C ILE A 9 2.22 15.16 18.03
N ASP A 10 1.08 15.28 18.71
CA ASP A 10 -0.13 14.48 18.45
C ASP A 10 -1.34 15.43 18.41
N ILE A 11 -2.22 15.23 17.43
CA ILE A 11 -3.39 16.08 17.23
C ILE A 11 -4.68 15.27 17.26
N GLU A 12 -5.73 15.87 17.81
CA GLU A 12 -7.09 15.37 17.66
C GLU A 12 -7.88 16.32 16.75
N THR A 13 -8.69 15.75 15.87
CA THR A 13 -9.32 16.49 14.77
C THR A 13 -10.77 16.08 14.60
N PHE A 14 -11.57 16.94 13.96
CA PHE A 14 -12.93 16.64 13.54
C PHE A 14 -13.04 16.81 12.02
N SER A 15 -13.80 15.95 11.37
CA SER A 15 -14.18 16.08 9.95
C SER A 15 -15.49 15.35 9.68
N SER A 16 -16.30 15.87 8.76
CA SER A 16 -17.44 15.14 8.19
C SER A 16 -17.03 13.96 7.32
N VAL A 17 -15.85 14.04 6.70
CA VAL A 17 -15.29 12.96 5.88
C VAL A 17 -14.66 11.91 6.80
N ASP A 18 -14.90 10.63 6.53
CA ASP A 18 -14.30 9.56 7.34
C ASP A 18 -12.82 9.36 6.95
N ILE A 19 -11.95 9.26 7.95
CA ILE A 19 -10.50 9.06 7.77
C ILE A 19 -10.15 7.81 6.96
N LYS A 20 -11.08 6.85 6.81
CA LYS A 20 -10.93 5.71 5.89
C LYS A 20 -10.68 6.14 4.43
N ASN A 21 -11.07 7.36 4.05
CA ASN A 21 -10.87 7.94 2.73
C ASN A 21 -9.46 8.59 2.60
N GLY A 22 -8.64 8.57 3.64
CA GLY A 22 -7.27 9.13 3.64
C GLY A 22 -7.19 10.52 4.28
N ALA A 23 -5.98 10.91 4.71
CA ALA A 23 -5.75 12.16 5.45
C ALA A 23 -6.05 13.42 4.62
N TYR A 24 -5.80 13.37 3.31
CA TYR A 24 -6.01 14.49 2.39
C TYR A 24 -7.50 14.81 2.23
N ALA A 25 -8.31 13.83 1.83
CA ALA A 25 -9.77 14.00 1.75
C ALA A 25 -10.38 14.35 3.13
N TYR A 26 -9.89 13.71 4.20
CA TYR A 26 -10.31 13.99 5.57
C TYR A 26 -10.10 15.45 5.97
N SER A 27 -8.92 16.01 5.73
CA SER A 27 -8.58 17.40 6.07
C SER A 27 -9.15 18.42 5.08
N ALA A 28 -9.39 18.04 3.82
CA ALA A 28 -9.99 18.91 2.82
C ALA A 28 -11.47 19.23 3.07
N ALA A 29 -12.13 18.46 3.94
CA ALA A 29 -13.52 18.65 4.32
C ALA A 29 -13.79 20.11 4.76
N PRO A 30 -14.90 20.74 4.32
CA PRO A 30 -15.19 22.13 4.66
C PRO A 30 -15.29 22.40 6.16
N ASP A 31 -15.71 21.41 6.93
CA ASP A 31 -15.91 21.47 8.38
C ASP A 31 -14.74 20.88 9.19
N PHE A 32 -13.60 20.62 8.55
CA PHE A 32 -12.40 20.12 9.21
C PHE A 32 -11.92 21.09 10.30
N GLN A 33 -11.59 20.55 11.47
CA GLN A 33 -11.05 21.30 12.61
C GLN A 33 -9.95 20.53 13.32
N VAL A 34 -8.94 21.23 13.80
CA VAL A 34 -8.02 20.71 14.82
C VAL A 34 -8.61 21.08 16.18
N LEU A 35 -8.84 20.06 17.00
CA LEU A 35 -9.53 20.17 18.28
C LEU A 35 -8.55 20.35 19.44
N LEU A 36 -7.55 19.48 19.49
CA LEU A 36 -6.51 19.44 20.53
C LEU A 36 -5.15 19.25 19.87
N VAL A 37 -4.14 19.85 20.48
CA VAL A 37 -2.74 19.62 20.13
C VAL A 37 -1.97 19.31 21.39
N SER A 38 -1.40 18.12 21.48
CA SER A 38 -0.41 17.79 22.49
C SER A 38 0.97 17.84 21.88
N TYR A 39 1.92 18.41 22.60
CA TYR A 39 3.28 18.53 22.10
C TYR A 39 4.33 18.48 23.22
N LYS A 40 5.56 18.14 22.83
CA LYS A 40 6.72 18.15 23.72
C LYS A 40 7.97 18.47 22.93
N PHE A 41 8.73 19.47 23.38
CA PHE A 41 10.08 19.70 22.88
C PHE A 41 11.08 18.77 23.57
N SER A 42 12.14 18.38 22.87
CA SER A 42 13.19 17.51 23.38
C SER A 42 13.99 18.11 24.55
N ASP A 43 13.96 19.43 24.71
CA ASP A 43 14.58 20.19 25.79
C ASP A 43 13.61 20.51 26.95
N GLU A 44 12.37 19.99 26.91
CA GLU A 44 11.36 20.15 27.95
C GLU A 44 11.04 18.79 28.61
N GLU A 45 10.64 18.81 29.89
CA GLU A 45 10.30 17.58 30.62
C GLU A 45 8.84 17.16 30.38
N ASP A 46 7.92 18.13 30.37
CA ASP A 46 6.48 17.89 30.35
C ASP A 46 5.87 17.96 28.95
N VAL A 47 4.85 17.13 28.72
CA VAL A 47 3.96 17.26 27.55
C VAL A 47 2.96 18.37 27.83
N LYS A 48 2.88 19.34 26.92
CA LYS A 48 1.93 20.45 26.94
C LYS A 48 0.74 20.15 26.04
N LEU A 49 -0.38 20.80 26.33
CA LEU A 49 -1.64 20.63 25.62
C LEU A 49 -2.22 22.00 25.27
N ILE A 50 -2.66 22.16 24.02
CA ILE A 50 -3.43 23.30 23.52
C ILE A 50 -4.85 22.82 23.24
N ASP A 51 -5.82 23.40 23.94
CA ASP A 51 -7.26 23.24 23.65
C ASP A 51 -7.70 24.35 22.70
N LEU A 52 -7.98 24.00 21.45
CA LEU A 52 -8.35 24.97 20.41
C LEU A 52 -9.85 25.26 20.42
N VAL A 53 -10.68 24.33 20.90
CA VAL A 53 -12.14 24.50 20.89
C VAL A 53 -12.60 25.44 22.00
N PHE A 54 -11.96 25.41 23.17
CA PHE A 54 -12.34 26.31 24.27
C PHE A 54 -11.94 27.78 23.99
N LYS A 55 -10.82 28.00 23.29
CA LYS A 55 -10.36 29.35 22.89
C LYS A 55 -11.33 30.02 21.90
N GLU A 56 -11.93 29.27 20.98
CA GLU A 56 -12.94 29.80 20.03
C GLU A 56 -14.28 30.19 20.71
N ILE A 57 -14.62 29.59 21.84
CA ILE A 57 -15.88 29.86 22.57
C ILE A 57 -15.76 31.09 23.49
N ALA A 58 -14.55 31.42 23.96
CA ALA A 58 -14.32 32.49 24.93
C ALA A 58 -14.18 33.90 24.32
N ASP A 59 -13.71 34.03 23.07
CA ASP A 59 -13.52 35.30 22.37
C ASP A 59 -14.37 35.36 21.08
N PRO A 60 -15.55 36.01 21.09
CA PRO A 60 -16.38 36.13 19.88
C PRO A 60 -15.69 36.99 18.81
N VAL A 61 -15.70 36.50 17.56
CA VAL A 61 -15.13 37.19 16.40
C VAL A 61 -16.15 38.19 15.85
N ASP A 62 -15.76 39.46 15.78
CA ASP A 62 -16.48 40.46 15.00
C ASP A 62 -15.93 40.42 13.56
N GLN A 63 -16.78 40.04 12.60
CA GLN A 63 -16.37 39.87 11.21
C GLN A 63 -16.19 41.20 10.46
N ASP A 64 -16.71 42.30 11.00
CA ASP A 64 -16.67 43.62 10.37
C ASP A 64 -15.48 44.47 10.85
N ASP A 65 -14.71 43.98 11.84
CA ASP A 65 -13.49 44.61 12.34
C ASP A 65 -12.22 43.85 11.89
N PRO A 66 -11.41 44.41 10.98
CA PRO A 66 -10.16 43.82 10.51
C PRO A 66 -9.14 43.58 11.64
N GLU A 67 -9.19 44.34 12.73
CA GLU A 67 -8.30 44.19 13.88
C GLU A 67 -8.75 43.05 14.80
N SER A 68 -10.06 42.85 14.98
CA SER A 68 -10.67 41.67 15.62
C SER A 68 -10.37 40.38 14.86
N VAL A 69 -10.48 40.40 13.52
CA VAL A 69 -10.12 39.26 12.66
C VAL A 69 -8.61 38.96 12.73
N ARG A 70 -7.76 40.00 12.74
CA ARG A 70 -6.29 39.83 12.88
C ARG A 70 -5.90 39.32 14.27
N CYS A 71 -6.52 39.83 15.34
CA CYS A 71 -6.29 39.37 16.71
C CYS A 71 -6.82 37.95 16.94
N HIS A 72 -7.95 37.57 16.33
CA HIS A 72 -8.43 36.19 16.33
C HIS A 72 -7.52 35.25 15.53
N ASN A 73 -6.97 35.70 14.40
CA ASN A 73 -5.93 34.96 13.67
C ASN A 73 -4.60 34.87 14.44
N ASN A 74 -4.28 35.87 15.27
CA ASN A 74 -3.15 35.82 16.21
C ASN A 74 -3.45 34.95 17.46
N LEU A 75 -4.71 34.80 17.87
CA LEU A 75 -5.15 33.83 18.88
C LEU A 75 -5.13 32.39 18.33
N LYS A 76 -5.37 32.21 17.03
CA LYS A 76 -5.05 30.96 16.29
C LYS A 76 -3.54 30.67 16.27
N ALA A 77 -2.68 31.68 16.48
CA ALA A 77 -1.25 31.54 16.74
C ALA A 77 -0.89 31.40 18.23
N GLY A 78 -1.87 31.03 19.07
CA GLY A 78 -1.70 30.81 20.50
C GLY A 78 -1.62 32.13 21.28
N GLY A 79 -2.17 32.15 22.49
CA GLY A 79 -1.79 33.20 23.44
C GLY A 79 -0.28 33.22 23.65
N ALA A 80 0.26 34.26 24.29
CA ALA A 80 1.69 34.43 24.53
C ALA A 80 2.41 33.19 25.13
N SER A 81 1.67 32.27 25.76
CA SER A 81 2.18 31.01 26.32
C SER A 81 2.53 29.91 25.28
N ASP A 82 1.88 29.89 24.11
CA ASP A 82 2.01 28.80 23.13
C ASP A 82 2.76 29.22 21.84
N ALA A 83 3.19 30.48 21.74
CA ALA A 83 3.87 31.04 20.56
C ALA A 83 5.11 30.22 20.13
N ARG A 84 5.81 29.60 21.09
CA ARG A 84 6.94 28.71 20.82
C ARG A 84 6.54 27.53 19.93
N PHE A 85 5.39 26.90 20.18
CA PHE A 85 4.91 25.77 19.41
C PHE A 85 4.59 26.17 17.97
N TRP A 86 3.81 27.24 17.79
CA TRP A 86 3.38 27.69 16.46
C TRP A 86 4.56 28.13 15.59
N ASN A 87 5.51 28.88 16.17
CA ASN A 87 6.74 29.25 15.46
C ASN A 87 7.57 28.02 15.08
N ALA A 88 7.63 27.00 15.94
CA ALA A 88 8.40 25.80 15.69
C ALA A 88 7.82 24.94 14.54
N LEU A 89 6.50 24.99 14.28
CA LEU A 89 5.90 24.25 13.17
C LEU A 89 6.48 24.66 11.81
N THR A 90 6.77 25.95 11.62
CA THR A 90 7.28 26.51 10.37
C THR A 90 8.79 26.76 10.40
N ASP A 91 9.44 26.65 11.55
CA ASP A 91 10.89 26.78 11.70
C ASP A 91 11.63 25.55 11.11
N PRO A 92 12.44 25.73 10.04
CA PRO A 92 13.22 24.65 9.46
C PRO A 92 14.34 24.13 10.39
N ALA A 93 14.71 24.86 11.44
CA ALA A 93 15.69 24.42 12.43
C ALA A 93 15.10 23.43 13.45
N VAL A 94 13.77 23.30 13.52
CA VAL A 94 13.07 22.37 14.40
C VAL A 94 12.59 21.16 13.60
N ILE A 95 13.02 19.98 14.03
CA ILE A 95 12.53 18.71 13.47
C ILE A 95 11.24 18.32 14.17
N LYS A 96 10.17 18.19 13.40
CA LYS A 96 8.87 17.73 13.88
C LYS A 96 8.85 16.20 13.90
N THR A 97 8.27 15.61 14.93
CA THR A 97 8.15 14.16 15.10
C THR A 97 6.71 13.82 15.44
N ALA A 98 6.18 12.80 14.78
CA ALA A 98 4.86 12.26 15.05
C ALA A 98 4.81 10.78 14.68
N TYR A 99 3.92 10.02 15.34
CA TYR A 99 3.89 8.58 15.14
C TYR A 99 3.52 8.26 13.71
N ASN A 100 2.47 8.86 13.15
CA ASN A 100 2.12 8.72 11.74
C ASN A 100 2.21 10.07 11.01
N ALA A 101 3.41 10.67 10.98
CA ALA A 101 3.66 12.04 10.54
C ALA A 101 2.96 12.51 9.25
N ASN A 102 2.58 11.63 8.32
CA ASN A 102 1.72 12.00 7.19
C ASN A 102 0.39 12.62 7.63
N PHE A 103 -0.25 12.06 8.65
CA PHE A 103 -1.53 12.54 9.15
C PHE A 103 -1.38 13.93 9.79
N GLU A 104 -0.44 14.09 10.73
CA GLU A 104 -0.21 15.36 11.41
C GLU A 104 0.20 16.44 10.41
N ARG A 105 1.12 16.13 9.49
CA ARG A 105 1.59 17.06 8.44
C ARG A 105 0.44 17.57 7.58
N THR A 106 -0.41 16.67 7.10
CA THR A 106 -1.54 17.01 6.21
C THR A 106 -2.59 17.86 6.94
N CYS A 107 -2.96 17.46 8.15
CA CYS A 107 -3.94 18.16 8.98
C CYS A 107 -3.44 19.54 9.43
N LEU A 108 -2.19 19.66 9.85
CA LEU A 108 -1.60 20.93 10.28
C LEU A 108 -1.36 21.87 9.10
N ALA A 109 -0.94 21.36 7.95
CA ALA A 109 -0.84 22.18 6.74
C ALA A 109 -2.19 22.82 6.39
N ARG A 110 -3.26 22.02 6.44
CA ARG A 110 -4.63 22.51 6.21
C ARG A 110 -5.08 23.55 7.25
N TYR A 111 -4.75 23.33 8.52
CA TYR A 111 -5.14 24.21 9.63
C TYR A 111 -4.39 25.55 9.59
N MET A 112 -3.07 25.50 9.37
CA MET A 112 -2.21 26.69 9.29
C MET A 112 -2.37 27.47 7.99
N GLY A 113 -2.80 26.80 6.91
CA GLY A 113 -2.77 27.38 5.57
C GLY A 113 -1.36 27.50 5.00
N GLU A 114 -0.39 26.78 5.57
CA GLU A 114 1.02 26.79 5.18
C GLU A 114 1.50 25.37 4.89
N ALA A 115 2.47 25.22 3.98
CA ALA A 115 3.06 23.92 3.69
C ALA A 115 3.80 23.38 4.92
N MET A 116 3.69 22.09 5.16
CA MET A 116 4.48 21.37 6.16
C MET A 116 5.46 20.47 5.39
N PRO A 117 6.71 20.90 5.11
CA PRO A 117 7.59 20.19 4.18
C PRO A 117 8.09 18.87 4.78
N PRO A 118 7.97 17.72 4.09
CA PRO A 118 8.28 16.42 4.66
C PRO A 118 9.72 16.28 5.18
N GLU A 119 10.70 16.97 4.60
CA GLU A 119 12.11 16.94 5.04
C GLU A 119 12.31 17.43 6.49
N GLN A 120 11.38 18.26 6.99
CA GLN A 120 11.36 18.77 8.37
C GLN A 120 10.66 17.84 9.36
N TRP A 121 10.23 16.66 8.92
CA TRP A 121 9.47 15.70 9.73
C TRP A 121 10.20 14.36 9.86
N ARG A 122 9.99 13.68 10.99
CA ARG A 122 10.36 12.28 11.21
C ARG A 122 9.14 11.49 11.68
N CYS A 123 9.03 10.27 11.21
CA CYS A 123 7.86 9.43 11.43
C CYS A 123 8.25 8.23 12.32
N THR A 124 7.84 8.27 13.59
CA THR A 124 8.19 7.22 14.57
C THR A 124 7.65 5.84 14.15
N LEU A 125 6.57 5.81 13.38
CA LEU A 125 6.07 4.58 12.77
C LEU A 125 7.07 3.92 11.83
N ILE A 126 7.80 4.70 11.03
CA ILE A 126 8.80 4.15 10.09
C ILE A 126 9.92 3.46 10.86
N LEU A 127 10.31 4.03 12.01
CA LEU A 127 11.28 3.40 12.92
C LEU A 127 10.81 2.02 13.40
N ALA A 128 9.52 1.88 13.71
CA ALA A 128 8.97 0.61 14.16
C ALA A 128 8.90 -0.43 13.04
N VAL A 129 8.32 -0.08 11.89
CA VAL A 129 8.06 -1.07 10.81
C VAL A 129 9.34 -1.56 10.11
N GLN A 130 10.41 -0.76 10.04
CA GLN A 130 11.70 -1.23 9.52
C GLN A 130 12.33 -2.31 10.40
N LEU A 131 11.99 -2.33 11.70
CA LEU A 131 12.42 -3.33 12.67
C LEU A 131 11.47 -4.54 12.73
N GLY A 132 10.46 -4.59 11.85
CA GLY A 132 9.47 -5.66 11.79
C GLY A 132 8.40 -5.59 12.90
N LEU A 133 8.32 -4.49 13.64
CA LEU A 133 7.28 -4.28 14.66
C LEU A 133 5.90 -3.99 14.04
N PRO A 134 4.80 -4.13 14.81
CA PRO A 134 3.46 -3.78 14.35
C PRO A 134 3.36 -2.34 13.83
N ARG A 135 2.38 -2.06 12.96
CA ARG A 135 2.17 -0.70 12.46
C ARG A 135 1.41 0.20 13.46
N ALA A 136 0.40 -0.32 14.15
CA ALA A 136 -0.45 0.52 15.00
C ALA A 136 0.23 0.86 16.33
N LEU A 137 0.11 2.12 16.78
CA LEU A 137 0.68 2.60 18.05
C LEU A 137 0.24 1.73 19.25
N GLU A 138 -1.04 1.34 19.28
CA GLU A 138 -1.61 0.43 20.29
C GLU A 138 -0.94 -0.95 20.36
N ASN A 139 -0.26 -1.38 19.28
CA ASN A 139 0.36 -2.70 19.18
C ASN A 139 1.90 -2.64 19.33
N VAL A 140 2.53 -1.52 18.98
CA VAL A 140 3.99 -1.36 19.12
C VAL A 140 4.43 -1.30 20.58
N GLY A 141 3.68 -0.58 21.42
CA GLY A 141 3.98 -0.50 22.86
C GLY A 141 4.08 -1.88 23.52
N PRO A 142 3.03 -2.74 23.42
CA PRO A 142 3.10 -4.11 23.89
C PRO A 142 4.23 -4.94 23.27
N ALA A 143 4.48 -4.80 21.96
CA ALA A 143 5.56 -5.53 21.27
C ALA A 143 6.96 -5.16 21.77
N LEU A 144 7.13 -3.92 22.25
CA LEU A 144 8.35 -3.42 22.89
C LEU A 144 8.43 -3.70 24.40
N GLY A 145 7.41 -4.36 24.97
CA GLY A 145 7.34 -4.64 26.40
C GLY A 145 7.15 -3.38 27.26
N LEU A 146 6.48 -2.36 26.74
CA LEU A 146 6.11 -1.18 27.53
C LEU A 146 5.13 -1.56 28.65
N THR A 147 5.20 -0.87 29.79
CA THR A 147 4.22 -1.01 30.87
C THR A 147 2.85 -0.45 30.46
N GLU A 148 1.78 -0.84 31.15
CA GLU A 148 0.43 -0.32 30.84
C GLU A 148 0.33 1.21 30.94
N GLU A 149 1.13 1.84 31.80
CA GLU A 149 1.17 3.30 31.98
C GLU A 149 1.88 4.04 30.84
N GLU A 150 2.80 3.36 30.16
CA GLU A 150 3.55 3.87 29.00
C GLU A 150 2.83 3.61 27.67
N GLN A 151 1.78 2.79 27.68
CA GLN A 151 1.04 2.41 26.47
C GLN A 151 -0.12 3.37 26.16
N LYS A 152 -0.50 3.41 24.88
CA LYS A 152 -1.74 4.04 24.40
C LYS A 152 -2.96 3.41 25.06
N LYS A 153 -3.85 4.24 25.62
CA LYS A 153 -5.06 3.77 26.33
C LYS A 153 -6.15 3.30 25.37
N LYS A 154 -6.77 2.14 25.69
CA LYS A 154 -7.90 1.56 24.91
C LYS A 154 -9.18 2.42 24.97
N THR A 155 -9.32 3.28 25.97
CA THR A 155 -10.49 4.16 26.15
C THR A 155 -10.63 5.23 25.06
N GLY A 156 -9.55 5.54 24.33
CA GLY A 156 -9.52 6.58 23.29
C GLY A 156 -10.50 6.35 22.14
N LYS A 157 -10.76 5.11 21.74
CA LYS A 157 -11.65 4.80 20.61
C LYS A 157 -13.05 5.35 20.80
N ALA A 158 -13.60 5.27 22.01
CA ALA A 158 -14.93 5.79 22.30
C ALA A 158 -14.96 7.34 22.27
N LEU A 159 -13.88 7.98 22.68
CA LEU A 159 -13.75 9.45 22.68
C LEU A 159 -13.59 9.99 21.25
N ILE A 160 -12.75 9.34 20.43
CA ILE A 160 -12.60 9.67 19.00
C ILE A 160 -13.94 9.54 18.27
N GLN A 161 -14.68 8.44 18.48
CA GLN A 161 -16.01 8.28 17.86
C GLN A 161 -17.00 9.35 18.32
N TYR A 162 -16.81 9.92 19.51
CA TYR A 162 -17.69 10.93 20.07
C TYR A 162 -17.35 12.34 19.57
N PHE A 163 -16.09 12.76 19.62
CA PHE A 163 -15.68 14.14 19.31
C PHE A 163 -15.16 14.35 17.89
N CYS A 164 -14.57 13.33 17.25
CA CYS A 164 -13.88 13.46 15.97
C CYS A 164 -14.74 13.11 14.76
N LYS A 165 -15.97 12.61 14.99
CA LYS A 165 -16.91 12.19 13.93
C LYS A 165 -18.28 12.85 14.08
N PRO A 166 -19.03 13.02 12.98
CA PRO A 166 -20.42 13.44 13.03
C PRO A 166 -21.26 12.45 13.85
N CYS A 167 -22.27 12.97 14.55
CA CYS A 167 -23.24 12.14 15.24
C CYS A 167 -24.59 12.19 14.52
N LYS A 168 -25.32 11.07 14.55
CA LYS A 168 -26.65 11.01 13.94
C LYS A 168 -27.60 11.96 14.70
N PRO A 169 -28.36 12.81 14.00
CA PRO A 169 -29.35 13.66 14.65
C PRO A 169 -30.48 12.78 15.21
N THR A 170 -30.70 12.87 16.51
CA THR A 170 -31.75 12.13 17.22
C THR A 170 -32.49 13.05 18.17
N ARG A 171 -33.73 12.70 18.54
CA ARG A 171 -34.46 13.46 19.55
C ARG A 171 -33.70 13.54 20.89
N ALA A 172 -32.99 12.46 21.25
CA ALA A 172 -32.26 12.36 22.52
C ALA A 172 -31.04 13.29 22.61
N ASN A 173 -30.40 13.63 21.48
CA ASN A 173 -29.25 14.53 21.46
C ASN A 173 -29.60 15.95 20.95
N GLY A 174 -30.90 16.30 20.91
CA GLY A 174 -31.37 17.60 20.45
C GLY A 174 -31.16 17.82 18.95
N TYR A 175 -31.18 16.75 18.15
CA TYR A 175 -30.95 16.77 16.70
C TYR A 175 -29.59 17.34 16.28
N ARG A 176 -28.62 17.39 17.20
CA ARG A 176 -27.26 17.83 16.86
C ARG A 176 -26.59 16.84 15.90
N THR A 177 -25.71 17.38 15.06
CA THR A 177 -24.91 16.65 14.07
C THR A 177 -23.44 16.52 14.47
N LYS A 178 -23.02 17.22 15.52
CA LYS A 178 -21.66 17.21 16.09
C LYS A 178 -21.74 17.26 17.61
N ASN A 179 -20.82 16.56 18.29
CA ASN A 179 -20.64 16.69 19.73
C ASN A 179 -19.49 17.67 20.01
N THR A 180 -19.70 18.57 20.97
CA THR A 180 -18.74 19.59 21.41
C THR A 180 -18.36 19.37 22.87
N PRO A 181 -17.31 20.03 23.40
CA PRO A 181 -16.94 19.95 24.81
C PRO A 181 -18.10 20.27 25.76
N VAL A 182 -18.93 21.27 25.41
CA VAL A 182 -20.13 21.67 26.18
C VAL A 182 -21.13 20.53 26.34
N ASN A 183 -21.17 19.60 25.38
CA ASN A 183 -22.10 18.47 25.42
C ASN A 183 -21.68 17.35 26.36
N ALA A 184 -20.39 17.24 26.68
CA ALA A 184 -19.85 16.24 27.60
C ALA A 184 -18.51 16.69 28.20
N PRO A 185 -18.51 17.67 29.14
CA PRO A 185 -17.27 18.28 29.66
C PRO A 185 -16.33 17.25 30.32
N GLU A 186 -16.89 16.30 31.08
CA GLU A 186 -16.08 15.24 31.70
C GLU A 186 -15.40 14.33 30.68
N LYS A 187 -16.08 14.02 29.56
CA LYS A 187 -15.47 13.25 28.46
C LYS A 187 -14.40 14.07 27.74
N TRP A 188 -14.55 15.39 27.70
CA TRP A 188 -13.56 16.28 27.11
C TRP A 188 -12.26 16.31 27.92
N GLU A 189 -12.34 16.39 29.25
CA GLU A 189 -11.16 16.28 30.12
C GLU A 189 -10.44 14.93 29.93
N LEU A 190 -11.20 13.83 29.83
CA LEU A 190 -10.63 12.52 29.51
C LEU A 190 -9.97 12.48 28.12
N PHE A 191 -10.51 13.21 27.15
CA PHE A 191 -9.99 13.29 25.80
C PHE A 191 -8.69 14.10 25.72
N LYS A 192 -8.61 15.19 26.48
CA LYS A 192 -7.39 15.97 26.69
C LYS A 192 -6.25 15.14 27.27
N GLU A 193 -6.51 14.40 28.35
CA GLU A 193 -5.50 13.51 28.94
C GLU A 193 -5.13 12.35 27.99
N TYR A 194 -6.07 11.86 27.19
CA TYR A 194 -5.80 10.83 26.18
C TYR A 194 -4.83 11.33 25.10
N ASN A 195 -5.08 12.48 24.48
CA ASN A 195 -4.18 13.10 23.48
C ASN A 195 -2.79 13.38 24.08
N ARG A 196 -2.73 13.88 25.32
CA ARG A 196 -1.45 14.10 26.02
C ARG A 196 -0.67 12.79 26.22
N ARG A 197 -1.36 11.70 26.55
CA ARG A 197 -0.74 10.38 26.78
C ARG A 197 -0.21 9.73 25.51
N ASP A 198 -0.83 9.99 24.36
CA ASP A 198 -0.34 9.46 23.09
C ASP A 198 1.05 10.04 22.74
N VAL A 199 1.31 11.34 23.00
CA VAL A 199 2.66 11.92 22.90
C VAL A 199 3.65 11.26 23.86
N VAL A 200 3.25 10.98 25.10
CA VAL A 200 4.13 10.27 26.06
C VAL A 200 4.50 8.89 25.51
N ALA A 201 3.52 8.11 25.06
CA ALA A 201 3.74 6.78 24.49
C ALA A 201 4.66 6.83 23.26
N GLU A 202 4.43 7.79 22.36
CA GLU A 202 5.28 8.00 21.19
C GLU A 202 6.72 8.31 21.59
N GLN A 203 6.94 9.23 22.53
CA GLN A 203 8.29 9.62 22.97
C GLN A 203 9.04 8.45 23.62
N VAL A 204 8.35 7.60 24.39
CA VAL A 204 8.95 6.37 24.94
C VAL A 204 9.37 5.40 23.82
N ILE A 205 8.53 5.22 22.81
CA ILE A 205 8.84 4.39 21.63
C ILE A 205 10.03 4.99 20.88
N LEU A 206 9.98 6.28 20.56
CA LEU A 206 11.06 7.00 19.87
C LEU A 206 12.38 6.84 20.62
N HIS A 207 12.38 7.04 21.94
CA HIS A 207 13.57 6.88 22.77
C HIS A 207 14.15 5.46 22.70
N LYS A 208 13.29 4.42 22.75
CA LYS A 208 13.73 3.01 22.65
C LYS A 208 14.24 2.62 21.26
N LEU A 209 13.80 3.33 20.22
CA LEU A 209 14.16 3.02 18.83
C LEU A 209 15.18 3.99 18.22
N ARG A 210 15.61 5.03 18.94
CA ARG A 210 16.41 6.15 18.41
C ARG A 210 17.74 5.74 17.79
N ASP A 211 18.36 4.67 18.30
CA ASP A 211 19.65 4.17 17.80
C ASP A 211 19.51 3.45 16.44
N PHE A 212 18.28 3.17 16.04
CA PHE A 212 17.93 2.51 14.78
C PHE A 212 17.19 3.47 13.84
N ARG A 213 17.37 4.78 13.95
CA ARG A 213 16.77 5.73 13.01
C ARG A 213 17.13 5.36 11.55
N PRO A 214 16.21 5.56 10.59
CA PRO A 214 16.53 5.42 9.18
C PRO A 214 17.77 6.25 8.84
N ASP A 215 18.64 5.72 7.98
CA ASP A 215 19.76 6.50 7.47
C ASP A 215 19.26 7.64 6.55
N ASP A 216 20.17 8.52 6.16
CA ASP A 216 19.82 9.69 5.35
C ASP A 216 19.19 9.31 4.00
N LYS A 217 19.60 8.18 3.41
CA LYS A 217 19.03 7.69 2.14
C LYS A 217 17.59 7.24 2.34
N GLU A 218 17.32 6.44 3.36
CA GLU A 218 15.98 5.91 3.63
C GLU A 218 15.03 7.03 4.11
N GLN A 219 15.54 8.02 4.86
CA GLN A 219 14.79 9.22 5.23
C GLN A 219 14.49 10.11 4.02
N ALA A 220 15.44 10.30 3.10
CA ALA A 220 15.21 11.01 1.85
C ALA A 220 14.17 10.29 0.98
N LEU A 221 14.19 8.96 0.96
CA LEU A 221 13.19 8.17 0.25
C LEU A 221 11.80 8.26 0.87
N TRP A 222 11.69 8.29 2.21
CA TRP A 222 10.42 8.59 2.87
C TRP A 222 9.92 9.99 2.51
N THR A 223 10.82 10.98 2.46
CA THR A 223 10.52 12.36 2.04
C THR A 223 9.98 12.37 0.60
N LEU A 224 10.61 11.64 -0.32
CA LEU A 224 10.14 11.50 -1.69
C LEU A 224 8.75 10.82 -1.76
N ASP A 225 8.50 9.76 -0.98
CA ASP A 225 7.17 9.16 -0.85
C ASP A 225 6.12 10.16 -0.36
N GLN A 226 6.47 11.03 0.58
CA GLN A 226 5.57 12.09 1.04
C GLN A 226 5.31 13.12 -0.05
N VAL A 227 6.33 13.53 -0.81
CA VAL A 227 6.18 14.45 -1.95
C VAL A 227 5.29 13.85 -3.04
N ILE A 228 5.48 12.56 -3.36
CA ILE A 228 4.61 11.82 -4.31
C ILE A 228 3.16 11.82 -3.82
N ASN A 229 2.93 11.54 -2.53
CA ASN A 229 1.60 11.54 -1.94
C ASN A 229 0.97 12.93 -1.87
N ASP A 230 1.75 13.97 -1.57
CA ASP A 230 1.31 15.37 -1.55
C ASP A 230 0.95 15.85 -2.96
N ARG A 231 1.74 15.46 -3.98
CA ARG A 231 1.45 15.75 -5.39
C ARG A 231 0.18 15.03 -5.86
N GLY A 232 0.05 13.74 -5.58
CA GLY A 232 -1.06 12.91 -6.06
C GLY A 232 -1.13 12.79 -7.59
N VAL A 233 -2.12 12.04 -8.06
CA VAL A 233 -2.39 11.79 -9.48
C VAL A 233 -3.81 12.23 -9.84
N LEU A 234 -3.99 12.88 -10.99
CA LEU A 234 -5.30 13.34 -11.42
C LEU A 234 -6.21 12.16 -11.80
N LEU A 235 -7.49 12.29 -11.44
CA LEU A 235 -8.52 11.30 -11.74
C LEU A 235 -9.54 11.87 -12.73
N ASP A 236 -10.03 11.01 -13.62
CA ASP A 236 -11.20 11.31 -14.47
C ASP A 236 -12.48 11.13 -13.64
N ILE A 237 -12.78 12.13 -12.81
CA ILE A 237 -13.92 12.11 -11.87
C ILE A 237 -15.25 12.07 -12.60
N ASP A 238 -15.39 12.81 -13.70
CA ASP A 238 -16.61 12.78 -14.54
C ASP A 238 -16.88 11.37 -15.08
N MET A 239 -15.87 10.67 -15.60
CA MET A 239 -16.00 9.28 -16.02
C MET A 239 -16.40 8.36 -14.84
N ALA A 240 -15.75 8.53 -13.68
CA ALA A 240 -16.06 7.74 -12.49
C ALA A 240 -17.50 7.94 -12.01
N GLU A 241 -17.98 9.18 -11.96
CA GLU A 241 -19.35 9.54 -11.57
C GLU A 241 -20.38 8.96 -12.53
N LYS A 242 -20.15 9.03 -13.84
CA LYS A 242 -21.02 8.43 -14.86
C LYS A 242 -21.15 6.93 -14.68
N ILE A 243 -20.03 6.22 -14.49
CA ILE A 243 -20.01 4.77 -14.22
C ILE A 243 -20.80 4.44 -12.95
N VAL A 244 -20.53 5.14 -11.84
CA VAL A 244 -21.18 4.90 -10.56
C VAL A 244 -22.69 5.16 -10.65
N ARG A 245 -23.09 6.23 -11.34
CA ARG A 245 -24.50 6.57 -11.54
C ARG A 245 -25.22 5.50 -12.37
N PHE A 246 -24.63 5.07 -13.49
CA PHE A 246 -25.18 4.02 -14.33
C PHE A 246 -25.33 2.70 -13.57
N ASP A 247 -24.26 2.27 -12.88
CA ASP A 247 -24.28 1.01 -12.12
C ASP A 247 -25.28 1.04 -10.95
N THR A 248 -25.42 2.19 -10.29
CA THR A 248 -26.41 2.37 -9.22
C THR A 248 -27.83 2.21 -9.77
N GLN A 249 -28.15 2.90 -10.86
CA GLN A 249 -29.46 2.80 -11.51
C GLN A 249 -29.73 1.36 -11.98
N ARG A 250 -28.77 0.75 -12.70
CA ARG A 250 -28.89 -0.62 -13.20
C ARG A 250 -29.04 -1.63 -12.08
N SER A 251 -28.29 -1.47 -10.99
CA SER A 251 -28.41 -2.30 -9.79
C SER A 251 -29.78 -2.19 -9.15
N ASP A 252 -30.39 -1.01 -9.12
CA ASP A 252 -31.72 -0.82 -8.56
C ASP A 252 -32.81 -1.44 -9.43
N GLU A 253 -32.70 -1.31 -10.75
CA GLU A 253 -33.58 -2.01 -11.71
C GLU A 253 -33.52 -3.53 -11.54
N LEU A 254 -32.30 -4.10 -11.51
CA LEU A 254 -32.10 -5.54 -11.33
C LEU A 254 -32.56 -6.03 -9.95
N ARG A 255 -32.40 -5.21 -8.90
CA ARG A 255 -32.94 -5.52 -7.57
C ARG A 255 -34.46 -5.60 -7.62
N GLU A 256 -35.11 -4.69 -8.32
CA GLU A 256 -36.56 -4.68 -8.45
C GLU A 256 -37.06 -5.86 -9.27
N GLU A 257 -36.40 -6.17 -10.39
CA GLU A 257 -36.67 -7.38 -11.17
C GLU A 257 -36.55 -8.65 -10.30
N SER A 258 -35.47 -8.76 -9.51
CA SER A 258 -35.29 -9.88 -8.60
C SER A 258 -36.35 -9.94 -7.50
N ARG A 259 -36.88 -8.80 -7.02
CA ARG A 259 -38.01 -8.78 -6.08
C ARG A 259 -39.29 -9.28 -6.74
N GLN A 260 -39.54 -8.90 -7.99
CA GLN A 260 -40.72 -9.32 -8.74
C GLN A 260 -40.73 -10.84 -8.98
N ILE A 261 -39.58 -11.42 -9.34
CA ILE A 261 -39.44 -12.87 -9.53
C ILE A 261 -39.56 -13.61 -8.19
N THR A 262 -38.84 -13.15 -7.15
CA THR A 262 -38.72 -13.93 -5.91
C THR A 262 -39.83 -13.68 -4.88
N GLY A 263 -40.50 -12.53 -4.95
CA GLY A 263 -41.41 -12.03 -3.91
C GLY A 263 -40.71 -11.67 -2.58
N LEU A 264 -39.38 -11.62 -2.54
CA LEU A 264 -38.61 -11.34 -1.33
C LEU A 264 -38.46 -9.84 -1.08
N SER A 265 -38.48 -9.44 0.19
CA SER A 265 -38.21 -8.04 0.58
C SER A 265 -36.78 -7.60 0.23
N ASN A 266 -35.81 -8.50 0.38
CA ASN A 266 -34.42 -8.29 0.01
C ASN A 266 -33.83 -9.57 -0.62
N PRO A 267 -33.93 -9.71 -1.96
CA PRO A 267 -33.41 -10.86 -2.70
C PRO A 267 -31.88 -11.03 -2.61
N ASN A 268 -31.15 -9.98 -2.21
CA ASN A 268 -29.70 -10.06 -2.02
C ASN A 268 -29.30 -10.65 -0.66
N SER A 269 -30.23 -10.70 0.31
CA SER A 269 -29.97 -11.27 1.62
C SER A 269 -29.84 -12.79 1.54
N LEU A 270 -28.69 -13.32 1.93
CA LEU A 270 -28.45 -14.78 1.98
C LEU A 270 -29.50 -15.51 2.83
N THR A 271 -29.99 -14.88 3.89
CA THR A 271 -31.01 -15.45 4.79
C THR A 271 -32.39 -15.56 4.14
N GLN A 272 -32.68 -14.76 3.11
CA GLN A 272 -33.94 -14.79 2.38
C GLN A 272 -33.81 -15.63 1.10
N LEU A 273 -32.70 -15.47 0.38
CA LEU A 273 -32.48 -16.11 -0.91
C LEU A 273 -32.24 -17.62 -0.80
N LYS A 274 -31.46 -18.09 0.18
CA LYS A 274 -31.20 -19.55 0.33
C LYS A 274 -32.47 -20.36 0.56
N PRO A 275 -33.40 -19.96 1.46
CA PRO A 275 -34.70 -20.64 1.58
C PRO A 275 -35.55 -20.58 0.31
N TRP A 276 -35.47 -19.50 -0.48
CA TRP A 276 -36.18 -19.40 -1.75
C TRP A 276 -35.62 -20.38 -2.78
N LEU A 277 -34.29 -20.44 -2.95
CA LEU A 277 -33.63 -21.40 -3.84
C LEU A 277 -33.94 -22.85 -3.47
N ALA A 278 -33.92 -23.19 -2.17
CA ALA A 278 -34.26 -24.53 -1.70
C ALA A 278 -35.70 -24.95 -2.03
N ARG A 279 -36.66 -24.00 -2.00
CA ARG A 279 -38.06 -24.25 -2.40
C ARG A 279 -38.22 -24.47 -3.90
N HIS A 280 -37.30 -23.95 -4.72
CA HIS A 280 -37.25 -24.12 -6.17
C HIS A 280 -36.27 -25.21 -6.60
N GLY A 281 -35.97 -26.17 -5.70
CA GLY A 281 -35.18 -27.35 -6.04
C GLY A 281 -33.66 -27.17 -6.01
N VAL A 282 -33.15 -26.01 -5.58
CA VAL A 282 -31.70 -25.70 -5.55
C VAL A 282 -31.22 -25.39 -4.13
N PRO A 283 -31.17 -26.38 -3.23
CA PRO A 283 -30.60 -26.18 -1.89
C PRO A 283 -29.09 -25.89 -2.01
N THR A 284 -28.62 -24.80 -1.41
CA THR A 284 -27.20 -24.45 -1.45
C THR A 284 -26.66 -23.92 -0.11
N GLU A 285 -25.46 -24.38 0.24
CA GLU A 285 -24.72 -23.94 1.42
C GLU A 285 -23.93 -22.64 1.15
N SER A 286 -23.65 -22.32 -0.11
CA SER A 286 -22.81 -21.18 -0.47
C SER A 286 -23.27 -20.54 -1.77
N LEU A 287 -23.18 -19.22 -1.82
CA LEU A 287 -23.51 -18.40 -2.99
C LEU A 287 -22.31 -17.53 -3.35
N ARG A 288 -21.10 -18.11 -3.28
CA ARG A 288 -19.89 -17.49 -3.83
C ARG A 288 -19.91 -17.69 -5.34
N LYS A 289 -19.03 -16.96 -6.03
CA LYS A 289 -18.95 -16.95 -7.49
C LYS A 289 -18.94 -18.36 -8.09
N ASP A 290 -18.01 -19.21 -7.64
CA ASP A 290 -17.84 -20.56 -8.18
C ASP A 290 -19.05 -21.47 -7.92
N ASP A 291 -19.70 -21.32 -6.76
CA ASP A 291 -20.92 -22.07 -6.44
C ASP A 291 -22.09 -21.64 -7.34
N VAL A 292 -22.23 -20.33 -7.58
CA VAL A 292 -23.26 -19.78 -8.46
C VAL A 292 -23.01 -20.20 -9.91
N ASP A 293 -21.76 -20.17 -10.37
CA ASP A 293 -21.38 -20.61 -11.72
C ASP A 293 -21.63 -22.12 -11.92
N ALA A 294 -21.36 -22.94 -10.90
CA ALA A 294 -21.69 -24.36 -10.93
C ALA A 294 -23.21 -24.60 -11.02
N ILE A 295 -24.02 -23.86 -10.26
CA ILE A 295 -25.49 -23.96 -10.34
C ILE A 295 -25.99 -23.52 -11.73
N LEU A 296 -25.48 -22.40 -12.26
CA LEU A 296 -25.88 -21.87 -13.57
C LEU A 296 -25.47 -22.79 -14.73
N SER A 297 -24.53 -23.70 -14.53
CA SER A 297 -24.10 -24.66 -15.55
C SER A 297 -25.10 -25.81 -15.80
N ASP A 298 -26.06 -26.01 -14.89
CA ASP A 298 -27.14 -26.98 -15.07
C ASP A 298 -28.07 -26.53 -16.21
N PRO A 299 -28.20 -27.29 -17.31
CA PRO A 299 -29.09 -26.92 -18.42
C PRO A 299 -30.57 -26.98 -18.05
N ASP A 300 -30.95 -27.78 -17.06
CA ASP A 300 -32.35 -28.01 -16.65
C ASP A 300 -32.78 -27.06 -15.50
N LEU A 301 -31.93 -26.08 -15.17
CA LEU A 301 -32.23 -25.08 -14.14
C LEU A 301 -33.43 -24.23 -14.55
N ASP A 302 -34.40 -24.14 -13.63
CA ASP A 302 -35.58 -23.27 -13.72
C ASP A 302 -35.20 -21.83 -14.15
N GLU A 303 -35.96 -21.27 -15.10
CA GLU A 303 -35.65 -19.97 -15.73
C GLU A 303 -35.66 -18.82 -14.72
N ASP A 304 -36.60 -18.82 -13.77
CA ASP A 304 -36.69 -17.81 -12.72
C ASP A 304 -35.49 -17.91 -11.76
N VAL A 305 -35.12 -19.13 -11.37
CA VAL A 305 -33.92 -19.39 -10.55
C VAL A 305 -32.66 -18.93 -11.28
N ARG A 306 -32.52 -19.30 -12.56
CA ARG A 306 -31.39 -18.88 -13.41
C ARG A 306 -31.29 -17.37 -13.44
N ARG A 307 -32.39 -16.68 -13.74
CA ARG A 307 -32.40 -15.21 -13.86
C ARG A 307 -32.04 -14.52 -12.55
N VAL A 308 -32.56 -15.00 -11.42
CA VAL A 308 -32.22 -14.46 -10.09
C VAL A 308 -30.73 -14.64 -9.75
N LEU A 309 -30.14 -15.78 -10.11
CA LEU A 309 -28.73 -16.05 -9.90
C LEU A 309 -27.83 -15.21 -10.82
N GLU A 310 -28.22 -14.97 -12.07
CA GLU A 310 -27.55 -14.05 -13.00
C GLU A 310 -27.59 -12.59 -12.50
N ILE A 311 -28.75 -12.13 -12.03
CA ILE A 311 -28.92 -10.81 -11.42
C ILE A 311 -27.97 -10.68 -10.21
N ARG A 312 -27.97 -11.68 -9.32
CA ARG A 312 -27.09 -11.69 -8.15
C ARG A 312 -25.62 -11.63 -8.57
N LYS A 313 -25.22 -12.43 -9.55
CA LYS A 313 -23.85 -12.45 -10.08
C LYS A 313 -23.45 -11.06 -10.57
N THR A 314 -24.33 -10.38 -11.29
CA THR A 314 -24.13 -9.02 -11.80
C THR A 314 -23.96 -8.00 -10.67
N ILE A 315 -24.93 -7.91 -9.74
CA ILE A 315 -24.90 -6.95 -8.60
C ILE A 315 -23.72 -7.21 -7.65
N SER A 316 -23.25 -8.46 -7.56
CA SER A 316 -22.15 -8.83 -6.68
C SER A 316 -20.77 -8.39 -7.18
N LYS A 317 -20.64 -7.97 -8.44
CA LYS A 317 -19.38 -7.49 -9.01
C LYS A 317 -18.92 -6.23 -8.24
N THR A 318 -17.63 -6.17 -7.94
CA THR A 318 -17.05 -5.11 -7.09
C THR A 318 -16.27 -4.07 -7.87
N SER A 319 -16.23 -4.16 -9.21
CA SER A 319 -15.44 -3.28 -10.07
C SER A 319 -15.80 -1.81 -9.89
N VAL A 320 -17.08 -1.49 -9.71
CA VAL A 320 -17.57 -0.12 -9.54
C VAL A 320 -17.17 0.51 -8.20
N LYS A 321 -16.90 -0.29 -7.16
CA LYS A 321 -16.46 0.23 -5.85
C LYS A 321 -15.14 1.01 -5.94
N LYS A 322 -14.29 0.71 -6.93
CA LYS A 322 -13.03 1.44 -7.15
C LYS A 322 -13.29 2.85 -7.64
N TYR A 323 -14.27 3.04 -8.53
CA TYR A 323 -14.70 4.37 -8.99
C TYR A 323 -15.37 5.16 -7.87
N GLN A 324 -16.22 4.53 -7.05
CA GLN A 324 -16.74 5.21 -5.86
C GLN A 324 -15.59 5.63 -4.92
N THR A 325 -14.59 4.78 -4.74
CA THR A 325 -13.41 5.13 -3.93
C THR A 325 -12.66 6.32 -4.54
N MET A 326 -12.51 6.39 -5.88
CA MET A 326 -11.90 7.53 -6.56
C MET A 326 -12.64 8.84 -6.23
N ILE A 327 -13.97 8.84 -6.34
CA ILE A 327 -14.82 10.00 -5.99
C ILE A 327 -14.66 10.35 -4.50
N ASP A 328 -14.69 9.35 -3.62
CA ASP A 328 -14.65 9.53 -2.16
C ASP A 328 -13.31 10.10 -1.64
N ILE A 329 -12.19 9.86 -2.36
CA ILE A 329 -10.85 10.31 -1.97
C ILE A 329 -10.37 11.52 -2.76
N ALA A 330 -11.01 11.83 -3.89
CA ALA A 330 -10.66 12.98 -4.71
C ALA A 330 -10.70 14.24 -3.85
N SER A 331 -9.58 14.94 -3.81
CA SER A 331 -9.49 16.23 -3.13
C SER A 331 -10.09 17.33 -4.02
N ARG A 332 -10.04 18.59 -3.58
CA ARG A 332 -10.67 19.71 -4.31
C ARG A 332 -10.06 19.97 -5.70
N ASP A 333 -8.91 19.39 -5.97
CA ASP A 333 -8.16 19.46 -7.23
C ASP A 333 -8.33 18.20 -8.08
N ASP A 334 -9.30 17.34 -7.76
CA ASP A 334 -9.62 16.07 -8.45
C ASP A 334 -8.46 15.06 -8.46
N ARG A 335 -7.47 15.23 -7.58
CA ARG A 335 -6.33 14.32 -7.46
C ARG A 335 -6.54 13.30 -6.35
N ALA A 336 -6.03 12.09 -6.58
CA ALA A 336 -5.87 11.05 -5.57
C ALA A 336 -4.53 11.24 -4.84
N HIS A 337 -4.59 11.81 -3.65
CA HIS A 337 -3.45 11.97 -2.75
C HIS A 337 -3.34 10.83 -1.74
N GLY A 338 -2.14 10.60 -1.21
CA GLY A 338 -1.96 9.65 -0.10
C GLY A 338 -2.22 8.18 -0.44
N ILE A 339 -2.19 7.82 -1.73
CA ILE A 339 -2.47 6.45 -2.19
C ILE A 339 -1.28 5.51 -2.03
N MET A 340 -0.09 6.03 -1.74
CA MET A 340 1.13 5.27 -1.51
C MET A 340 1.44 5.18 -0.02
N GLN A 341 1.89 4.01 0.42
CA GLN A 341 2.33 3.79 1.79
C GLN A 341 3.76 3.26 1.85
N PHE A 342 4.64 4.09 2.36
CA PHE A 342 6.00 3.71 2.75
C PHE A 342 6.03 2.57 3.77
N TYR A 343 6.91 1.58 3.54
CA TYR A 343 7.01 0.35 4.33
C TYR A 343 5.64 -0.31 4.56
N GLY A 344 4.88 -0.51 3.48
CA GLY A 344 3.64 -1.27 3.51
C GLY A 344 3.87 -2.78 3.67
N GLY A 345 5.01 -3.27 3.16
CA GLY A 345 5.47 -4.66 3.29
C GLY A 345 6.75 -4.77 4.14
N HIS A 346 6.95 -5.94 4.73
CA HIS A 346 8.11 -6.28 5.56
C HIS A 346 9.47 -6.13 4.84
N THR A 347 9.47 -6.28 3.52
CA THR A 347 10.66 -6.11 2.64
C THR A 347 11.03 -4.64 2.38
N GLY A 348 10.30 -3.68 2.95
CA GLY A 348 10.41 -2.25 2.65
C GLY A 348 9.61 -1.81 1.43
N ARG A 349 8.93 -2.74 0.74
CA ARG A 349 8.03 -2.42 -0.38
C ARG A 349 6.90 -1.50 0.06
N TRP A 350 6.55 -0.60 -0.84
CA TRP A 350 5.35 0.21 -0.70
C TRP A 350 4.09 -0.64 -0.87
N ALA A 351 3.01 -0.19 -0.24
CA ALA A 351 1.66 -0.72 -0.47
C ALA A 351 0.71 0.40 -0.88
N GLY A 352 -0.41 0.06 -1.50
CA GLY A 352 -1.48 1.03 -1.79
C GLY A 352 -2.39 1.31 -0.58
N ARG A 353 -2.94 2.52 -0.51
CA ARG A 353 -3.93 2.94 0.50
C ARG A 353 -5.14 3.61 -0.11
N SER A 354 -6.31 3.33 0.48
CA SER A 354 -7.65 3.70 -0.03
C SER A 354 -7.90 3.14 -1.45
N LEU A 355 -7.37 3.80 -2.47
CA LEU A 355 -7.25 3.29 -3.83
C LEU A 355 -5.87 2.61 -3.98
N GLN A 356 -5.85 1.35 -4.38
CA GLN A 356 -4.61 0.55 -4.43
C GLN A 356 -4.23 0.25 -5.87
N PRO A 357 -3.39 1.07 -6.52
CA PRO A 357 -2.97 0.88 -7.91
C PRO A 357 -2.40 -0.53 -8.18
N GLN A 358 -1.70 -1.09 -7.19
CA GLN A 358 -1.06 -2.40 -7.27
C GLN A 358 -2.06 -3.56 -7.44
N ASN A 359 -3.31 -3.35 -7.01
CA ASN A 359 -4.38 -4.36 -7.05
C ASN A 359 -5.40 -4.10 -8.16
N LEU A 360 -5.15 -3.14 -9.05
CA LEU A 360 -6.06 -2.87 -10.17
C LEU A 360 -5.92 -3.93 -11.25
N VAL A 361 -7.06 -4.35 -11.79
CA VAL A 361 -7.14 -5.33 -12.89
C VAL A 361 -6.28 -4.85 -14.05
N ARG A 362 -5.50 -5.76 -14.64
CA ARG A 362 -4.72 -5.47 -15.84
C ARG A 362 -5.65 -5.43 -17.06
N ASN A 363 -5.42 -4.48 -17.95
CA ASN A 363 -6.08 -4.41 -19.24
C ASN A 363 -5.79 -5.69 -20.06
N THR A 364 -6.82 -6.26 -20.67
CA THR A 364 -6.74 -7.39 -21.61
C THR A 364 -7.42 -7.10 -22.93
N MET A 365 -8.17 -5.99 -23.03
CA MET A 365 -8.79 -5.55 -24.27
C MET A 365 -7.73 -4.94 -25.20
N PRO A 366 -7.86 -5.08 -26.54
CA PRO A 366 -7.04 -4.34 -27.49
C PRO A 366 -7.13 -2.83 -27.26
N ASP A 367 -6.04 -2.11 -27.49
CA ASP A 367 -5.95 -0.66 -27.24
C ASP A 367 -7.06 0.15 -27.90
N ALA A 368 -7.35 -0.11 -29.19
CA ALA A 368 -8.40 0.60 -29.91
C ALA A 368 -9.81 0.36 -29.33
N GLU A 369 -10.06 -0.84 -28.80
CA GLU A 369 -11.32 -1.17 -28.13
C GLU A 369 -11.40 -0.51 -26.75
N LEU A 370 -10.28 -0.47 -26.02
CA LEU A 370 -10.17 0.22 -24.73
C LEU A 370 -10.43 1.73 -24.89
N ASP A 371 -9.85 2.36 -25.90
CA ASP A 371 -10.05 3.77 -26.23
C ASP A 371 -11.52 4.05 -26.57
N ALA A 372 -12.12 3.25 -27.46
CA ALA A 372 -13.51 3.39 -27.87
C ALA A 372 -14.49 3.20 -26.69
N ALA A 373 -14.29 2.16 -25.87
CA ALA A 373 -15.08 1.92 -24.67
C ALA A 373 -15.00 3.08 -23.68
N ARG A 374 -13.78 3.62 -23.46
CA ARG A 374 -13.55 4.77 -22.59
C ARG A 374 -14.31 6.00 -23.06
N GLU A 375 -14.25 6.31 -24.36
CA GLU A 375 -14.94 7.48 -24.91
C GLU A 375 -16.47 7.36 -24.85
N LEU A 376 -17.04 6.18 -25.09
CA LEU A 376 -18.48 5.96 -24.89
C LEU A 376 -18.92 6.22 -23.44
N VAL A 377 -18.15 5.73 -22.46
CA VAL A 377 -18.43 5.98 -21.04
C VAL A 377 -18.35 7.48 -20.72
N LYS A 378 -17.33 8.17 -21.25
CA LYS A 378 -17.20 9.63 -21.08
C LYS A 378 -18.33 10.41 -21.73
N LEU A 379 -18.90 9.94 -22.83
CA LEU A 379 -20.09 10.52 -23.44
C LEU A 379 -21.38 10.16 -22.68
N GLY A 380 -21.34 9.15 -21.80
CA GLY A 380 -22.52 8.61 -21.13
C GLY A 380 -23.34 7.65 -22.00
N GLU A 381 -22.78 7.18 -23.12
CA GLU A 381 -23.41 6.33 -24.12
C GLU A 381 -23.32 4.84 -23.72
N PHE A 382 -23.93 4.49 -22.59
CA PHE A 382 -23.87 3.13 -22.03
C PHE A 382 -24.64 2.10 -22.86
N GLU A 383 -25.69 2.51 -23.57
CA GLU A 383 -26.40 1.64 -24.52
C GLU A 383 -25.49 1.25 -25.69
N GLY A 384 -24.78 2.23 -26.26
CA GLY A 384 -23.77 1.98 -27.30
C GLY A 384 -22.61 1.11 -26.79
N LEU A 385 -22.18 1.32 -25.54
CA LEU A 385 -21.18 0.47 -24.89
C LEU A 385 -21.66 -1.00 -24.81
N GLU A 386 -22.90 -1.21 -24.39
CA GLU A 386 -23.49 -2.55 -24.28
C GLU A 386 -23.66 -3.23 -25.64
N MET A 387 -24.08 -2.49 -26.66
CA MET A 387 -24.22 -2.99 -28.02
C MET A 387 -22.89 -3.44 -28.64
N LEU A 388 -21.78 -2.73 -28.35
CA LEU A 388 -20.49 -3.00 -28.97
C LEU A 388 -19.64 -4.00 -28.19
N PHE A 389 -19.67 -3.94 -26.86
CA PHE A 389 -18.76 -4.70 -25.99
C PHE A 389 -19.49 -5.69 -25.07
N GLY A 390 -20.81 -5.73 -25.10
CA GLY A 390 -21.62 -6.57 -24.22
C GLY A 390 -21.76 -5.99 -22.82
N GLU A 391 -21.93 -6.85 -21.82
CA GLU A 391 -22.22 -6.44 -20.45
C GLU A 391 -21.25 -5.34 -19.93
N PRO A 392 -21.73 -4.19 -19.43
CA PRO A 392 -20.85 -3.07 -19.04
C PRO A 392 -19.90 -3.37 -17.86
N ALA A 393 -20.31 -4.20 -16.89
CA ALA A 393 -19.53 -4.38 -15.65
C ALA A 393 -18.12 -4.98 -15.85
N PRO A 394 -17.91 -5.99 -16.71
CA PRO A 394 -16.58 -6.41 -17.16
C PRO A 394 -15.76 -5.28 -17.80
N ILE A 395 -16.39 -4.45 -18.64
CA ILE A 395 -15.72 -3.33 -19.33
C ILE A 395 -15.27 -2.28 -18.33
N PHE A 396 -16.10 -1.93 -17.34
CA PHE A 396 -15.69 -1.04 -16.24
C PHE A 396 -14.49 -1.60 -15.46
N SER A 397 -14.33 -2.91 -15.35
CA SER A 397 -13.15 -3.51 -14.71
C SER A 397 -11.88 -3.27 -15.53
N GLN A 398 -11.99 -3.29 -16.85
CA GLN A 398 -10.89 -3.02 -17.78
C GLN A 398 -10.53 -1.53 -17.79
N LEU A 399 -11.53 -0.65 -17.67
CA LEU A 399 -11.34 0.80 -17.69
C LEU A 399 -10.74 1.40 -16.41
N VAL A 400 -10.66 0.64 -15.31
CA VAL A 400 -10.34 1.21 -13.98
C VAL A 400 -8.97 1.90 -13.92
N ARG A 401 -7.97 1.41 -14.66
CA ARG A 401 -6.66 2.06 -14.74
C ARG A 401 -6.70 3.34 -15.57
N THR A 402 -7.58 3.40 -16.56
CA THR A 402 -7.73 4.54 -17.48
C THR A 402 -8.37 5.78 -16.82
N ALA A 403 -8.87 5.61 -15.59
CA ALA A 403 -9.37 6.69 -14.75
C ALA A 403 -8.24 7.54 -14.16
N PHE A 404 -6.99 7.04 -14.14
CA PHE A 404 -5.83 7.87 -13.82
C PHE A 404 -5.39 8.58 -15.10
N ILE A 405 -5.33 9.90 -15.05
CA ILE A 405 -5.01 10.76 -16.19
C ILE A 405 -3.86 11.71 -15.83
N PRO A 406 -3.03 12.14 -16.81
CA PRO A 406 -1.97 13.11 -16.57
C PRO A 406 -2.55 14.50 -16.29
N SER A 407 -1.72 15.40 -15.75
CA SER A 407 -2.13 16.80 -15.59
C SER A 407 -2.41 17.46 -16.97
N PRO A 408 -3.23 18.51 -17.04
CA PRO A 408 -3.51 19.18 -18.32
C PRO A 408 -2.23 19.64 -19.03
N GLY A 409 -2.08 19.28 -20.31
CA GLY A 409 -0.86 19.57 -21.10
C GLY A 409 0.23 18.50 -20.98
N ASN A 410 0.07 17.52 -20.11
CA ASN A 410 1.03 16.44 -19.88
C ASN A 410 0.57 15.10 -20.48
N ARG A 411 1.48 14.13 -20.46
CA ARG A 411 1.27 12.71 -20.73
C ARG A 411 1.94 11.87 -19.65
N PHE A 412 1.57 10.61 -19.52
CA PHE A 412 2.33 9.70 -18.68
C PHE A 412 3.53 9.13 -19.44
N VAL A 413 4.68 9.14 -18.76
CA VAL A 413 5.83 8.30 -19.10
C VAL A 413 5.87 7.20 -18.04
N VAL A 414 5.72 5.95 -18.46
CA VAL A 414 5.68 4.80 -17.57
C VAL A 414 6.91 3.94 -17.84
N SER A 415 7.63 3.55 -16.80
CA SER A 415 8.78 2.67 -16.93
C SER A 415 8.72 1.53 -15.92
N ASP A 416 8.82 0.30 -16.40
CA ASP A 416 8.86 -0.94 -15.62
C ASP A 416 10.25 -1.60 -15.69
N PHE A 417 10.70 -2.24 -14.61
CA PHE A 417 11.88 -3.09 -14.73
C PHE A 417 11.53 -4.42 -15.38
N SER A 418 12.27 -4.78 -16.43
CA SER A 418 12.08 -6.07 -17.10
C SER A 418 12.55 -7.23 -16.21
N ALA A 419 11.62 -7.94 -15.54
CA ALA A 419 11.90 -9.14 -14.75
C ALA A 419 12.97 -8.94 -13.64
N ILE A 420 12.86 -7.84 -12.88
CA ILE A 420 13.87 -7.46 -11.88
C ILE A 420 14.16 -8.54 -10.85
N GLU A 421 13.15 -9.23 -10.33
CA GLU A 421 13.35 -10.28 -9.31
C GLU A 421 14.17 -11.46 -9.86
N ALA A 422 13.95 -11.84 -11.12
CA ALA A 422 14.71 -12.91 -11.78
C ALA A 422 16.19 -12.49 -12.03
N ARG A 423 16.43 -11.21 -12.35
CA ARG A 423 17.78 -10.64 -12.46
C ARG A 423 18.49 -10.62 -11.11
N VAL A 424 17.80 -10.13 -10.08
CA VAL A 424 18.34 -9.99 -8.72
C VAL A 424 18.67 -11.36 -8.13
N ILE A 425 17.79 -12.36 -8.22
CA ILE A 425 18.09 -13.68 -7.67
C ILE A 425 19.26 -14.35 -8.38
N ALA A 426 19.34 -14.24 -9.72
CA ALA A 426 20.46 -14.76 -10.49
C ALA A 426 21.77 -14.05 -10.10
N TRP A 427 21.72 -12.73 -9.91
CA TRP A 427 22.86 -11.91 -9.55
C TRP A 427 23.39 -12.22 -8.15
N ILE A 428 22.52 -12.26 -7.12
CA ILE A 428 22.96 -12.59 -5.75
C ILE A 428 23.47 -14.03 -5.66
N ALA A 429 22.81 -14.97 -6.36
CA ALA A 429 23.21 -16.37 -6.36
C ALA A 429 24.50 -16.63 -7.18
N GLY A 430 24.85 -15.77 -8.13
CA GLY A 430 25.91 -16.02 -9.10
C GLY A 430 25.52 -17.06 -10.18
N GLU A 431 24.26 -17.05 -10.60
CA GLU A 431 23.72 -17.98 -11.62
C GLU A 431 24.03 -17.44 -13.04
N GLU A 432 25.27 -17.65 -13.50
CA GLU A 432 25.82 -16.99 -14.70
C GLU A 432 25.00 -17.21 -15.97
N TRP A 433 24.45 -18.40 -16.22
CA TRP A 433 23.72 -18.62 -17.48
C TRP A 433 22.46 -17.75 -17.57
N ARG A 434 21.80 -17.46 -16.45
CA ARG A 434 20.66 -16.52 -16.42
C ARG A 434 21.12 -15.09 -16.61
N LEU A 435 22.24 -14.72 -15.99
CA LEU A 435 22.85 -13.41 -16.19
C LEU A 435 23.23 -13.21 -17.65
N ASP A 436 23.76 -14.22 -18.33
CA ASP A 436 24.08 -14.17 -19.75
C ASP A 436 22.84 -14.02 -20.63
N VAL A 437 21.72 -14.67 -20.30
CA VAL A 437 20.43 -14.43 -20.98
C VAL A 437 20.05 -12.96 -20.90
N PHE A 438 20.17 -12.36 -19.70
CA PHE A 438 19.86 -10.95 -19.48
C PHE A 438 20.83 -9.98 -20.18
N ARG A 439 22.14 -10.26 -20.12
CA ARG A 439 23.21 -9.47 -20.78
C ARG A 439 23.05 -9.49 -22.31
N ASN A 440 22.57 -10.61 -22.87
CA ASN A 440 22.31 -10.77 -24.30
C ASN A 440 20.87 -10.38 -24.71
N ASN A 441 20.10 -9.75 -23.81
CA ASN A 441 18.75 -9.25 -24.07
C ASN A 441 17.77 -10.34 -24.58
N LYS A 442 17.95 -11.57 -24.11
CA LYS A 442 17.09 -12.72 -24.43
C LYS A 442 15.93 -12.84 -23.44
N ASP A 443 14.87 -13.53 -23.83
CA ASP A 443 13.70 -13.79 -22.99
C ASP A 443 13.99 -14.94 -22.01
N ILE A 444 14.09 -14.61 -20.71
CA ILE A 444 14.37 -15.59 -19.66
C ILE A 444 13.33 -16.71 -19.57
N TYR A 445 12.07 -16.43 -19.90
CA TYR A 445 11.02 -17.45 -19.82
C TYR A 445 11.13 -18.45 -20.98
N CYS A 446 11.54 -17.98 -22.16
CA CYS A 446 11.86 -18.86 -23.28
C CYS A 446 13.07 -19.73 -22.96
N GLU A 447 14.16 -19.12 -22.49
CA GLU A 447 15.41 -19.85 -22.17
C GLU A 447 15.22 -20.83 -21.01
N SER A 448 14.47 -20.48 -19.96
CA SER A 448 14.08 -21.41 -18.89
C SER A 448 13.24 -22.56 -19.45
N ALA A 449 12.24 -22.28 -20.30
CA ALA A 449 11.44 -23.34 -20.93
C ALA A 449 12.32 -24.26 -21.80
N SER A 450 13.24 -23.70 -22.58
CA SER A 450 14.15 -24.48 -23.42
C SER A 450 15.01 -25.45 -22.64
N ARG A 451 15.50 -25.05 -21.47
CA ARG A 451 16.30 -25.91 -20.60
C ARG A 451 15.48 -26.95 -19.86
N ILE A 452 14.25 -26.61 -19.47
CA ILE A 452 13.34 -27.54 -18.79
C ILE A 452 12.89 -28.65 -19.75
N TYR A 453 12.52 -28.28 -20.97
CA TYR A 453 11.94 -29.20 -21.96
C TYR A 453 12.96 -29.77 -22.94
N HIS A 454 14.21 -29.27 -22.91
CA HIS A 454 15.27 -29.65 -23.85
C HIS A 454 14.91 -29.42 -25.32
N VAL A 455 14.17 -28.34 -25.62
CA VAL A 455 13.77 -27.93 -26.97
C VAL A 455 13.96 -26.42 -27.17
N PRO A 456 14.26 -25.91 -28.38
CA PRO A 456 14.29 -24.47 -28.62
C PRO A 456 12.90 -23.84 -28.41
N VAL A 457 12.84 -22.71 -27.72
CA VAL A 457 11.60 -21.96 -27.45
C VAL A 457 11.83 -20.51 -27.86
N GLU A 458 10.94 -19.98 -28.69
CA GLU A 458 10.99 -18.60 -29.18
C GLU A 458 9.66 -17.91 -28.94
N LYS A 459 9.69 -16.66 -28.45
CA LYS A 459 8.48 -15.91 -28.02
C LYS A 459 7.37 -15.86 -29.07
N HIS A 460 7.72 -15.78 -30.35
CA HIS A 460 6.81 -15.74 -31.48
C HIS A 460 7.22 -16.74 -32.57
N GLY A 461 7.72 -17.91 -32.17
CA GLY A 461 8.29 -18.90 -33.08
C GLY A 461 8.11 -20.33 -32.58
N GLN A 462 9.17 -21.12 -32.68
CA GLN A 462 9.14 -22.53 -32.31
C GLN A 462 8.76 -22.72 -30.82
N ASN A 463 7.81 -23.61 -30.55
CA ASN A 463 7.33 -23.98 -29.21
C ASN A 463 6.90 -22.78 -28.33
N ALA A 464 6.36 -21.71 -28.93
CA ALA A 464 5.99 -20.48 -28.24
C ALA A 464 5.01 -20.70 -27.06
N GLU A 465 4.17 -21.73 -27.13
CA GLU A 465 3.25 -22.15 -26.07
C GLU A 465 3.96 -22.55 -24.77
N LEU A 466 5.20 -23.06 -24.86
CA LEU A 466 5.98 -23.45 -23.67
C LEU A 466 6.54 -22.25 -22.90
N ARG A 467 6.59 -21.05 -23.51
CA ARG A 467 7.05 -19.84 -22.84
C ARG A 467 6.24 -19.54 -21.58
N GLN A 468 4.93 -19.74 -21.62
CA GLN A 468 4.07 -19.51 -20.45
C GLN A 468 4.40 -20.47 -19.31
N ARG A 469 4.71 -21.74 -19.63
CA ARG A 469 5.16 -22.73 -18.66
C ARG A 469 6.51 -22.35 -18.03
N GLY A 470 7.45 -21.87 -18.84
CA GLY A 470 8.72 -21.31 -18.38
C GLY A 470 8.55 -20.11 -17.44
N LYS A 471 7.59 -19.23 -17.74
CA LYS A 471 7.22 -18.09 -16.87
C LYS A 471 6.68 -18.55 -15.52
N VAL A 472 5.75 -19.50 -15.52
CA VAL A 472 5.22 -20.08 -14.27
C VAL A 472 6.34 -20.69 -13.44
N ALA A 473 7.24 -21.46 -14.06
CA ALA A 473 8.37 -22.08 -13.38
C ALA A 473 9.32 -21.03 -12.76
N GLU A 474 9.71 -20.01 -13.50
CA GLU A 474 10.64 -18.98 -13.03
C GLU A 474 10.06 -18.17 -11.85
N LEU A 475 8.76 -17.86 -11.89
CA LEU A 475 8.08 -17.13 -10.81
C LEU A 475 7.79 -18.00 -9.58
N ALA A 476 7.49 -19.28 -9.77
CA ALA A 476 7.08 -20.16 -8.67
C ALA A 476 8.27 -20.80 -7.92
N LEU A 477 9.37 -21.08 -8.61
CA LEU A 477 10.41 -21.98 -8.11
C LEU A 477 11.65 -21.26 -7.56
N GLY A 478 11.83 -19.97 -7.88
CA GLY A 478 12.96 -19.15 -7.44
C GLY A 478 13.23 -19.15 -5.93
N TYR A 479 12.20 -19.37 -5.12
CA TYR A 479 12.27 -19.23 -3.66
C TYR A 479 11.98 -20.53 -2.90
N GLY A 480 12.29 -21.68 -3.50
CA GLY A 480 12.05 -22.99 -2.88
C GLY A 480 10.62 -23.50 -3.04
N GLY A 481 9.82 -22.88 -3.91
CA GLY A 481 8.48 -23.33 -4.24
C GLY A 481 8.45 -24.76 -4.78
N SER A 482 7.26 -25.34 -4.74
CA SER A 482 6.93 -26.69 -5.21
C SER A 482 5.62 -26.64 -6.01
N ILE A 483 4.98 -27.79 -6.25
CA ILE A 483 3.74 -27.94 -7.02
C ILE A 483 2.68 -26.93 -6.59
N GLY A 484 2.47 -26.72 -5.28
CA GLY A 484 1.49 -25.75 -4.79
C GLY A 484 1.77 -24.30 -5.23
N ALA A 485 3.03 -23.90 -5.31
CA ALA A 485 3.41 -22.56 -5.79
C ALA A 485 3.15 -22.44 -7.31
N MET A 486 3.44 -23.49 -8.08
CA MET A 486 3.14 -23.53 -9.51
C MET A 486 1.64 -23.41 -9.77
N LYS A 487 0.82 -24.18 -9.05
CA LYS A 487 -0.65 -24.09 -9.14
C LYS A 487 -1.17 -22.68 -8.83
N SER A 488 -0.58 -22.00 -7.85
CA SER A 488 -0.97 -20.63 -7.52
C SER A 488 -0.57 -19.61 -8.58
N MET A 489 0.53 -19.83 -9.30
CA MET A 489 1.03 -18.91 -10.33
C MET A 489 0.44 -19.19 -11.71
N ASP A 490 0.03 -20.42 -11.99
CA ASP A 490 -0.58 -20.82 -13.26
C ASP A 490 -2.06 -20.48 -13.32
N THR A 491 -2.35 -19.18 -13.36
CA THR A 491 -3.72 -18.64 -13.48
C THR A 491 -4.43 -19.07 -14.77
N THR A 492 -3.69 -19.56 -15.76
CA THR A 492 -4.19 -19.98 -17.07
C THR A 492 -4.36 -21.49 -17.21
N GLY A 493 -3.92 -22.30 -16.24
CA GLY A 493 -3.92 -23.76 -16.36
C GLY A 493 -3.03 -24.28 -17.51
N SER A 494 -1.95 -23.58 -17.79
CA SER A 494 -1.02 -23.87 -18.90
C SER A 494 -0.09 -25.06 -18.65
N VAL A 495 0.10 -25.47 -17.38
CA VAL A 495 1.00 -26.54 -16.96
C VAL A 495 0.18 -27.74 -16.48
N PRO A 496 0.26 -28.91 -17.14
CA PRO A 496 -0.37 -30.13 -16.66
C PRO A 496 0.15 -30.55 -15.28
N GLU A 497 -0.74 -30.99 -14.40
CA GLU A 497 -0.40 -31.30 -13.00
C GLU A 497 0.64 -32.43 -12.91
N GLU A 498 0.55 -33.42 -13.79
CA GLU A 498 1.47 -34.54 -13.91
C GLU A 498 2.89 -34.12 -14.32
N GLU A 499 3.05 -33.01 -15.05
CA GLU A 499 4.36 -32.49 -15.46
C GLU A 499 5.04 -31.69 -14.33
N MET A 500 4.27 -31.10 -13.40
CA MET A 500 4.79 -30.13 -12.43
C MET A 500 5.94 -30.68 -11.59
N ALA A 501 5.85 -31.94 -11.16
CA ALA A 501 6.91 -32.57 -10.37
C ALA A 501 8.24 -32.67 -11.15
N GLY A 502 8.16 -33.01 -12.44
CA GLY A 502 9.31 -33.06 -13.34
C GLY A 502 9.91 -31.68 -13.57
N ILE A 503 9.07 -30.68 -13.83
CA ILE A 503 9.47 -29.28 -14.00
C ILE A 503 10.21 -28.76 -12.76
N VAL A 504 9.68 -29.02 -11.55
CA VAL A 504 10.32 -28.62 -10.29
C VAL A 504 11.73 -29.20 -10.18
N GLN A 505 11.89 -30.50 -10.48
CA GLN A 505 13.19 -31.16 -10.39
C GLN A 505 14.16 -30.61 -11.44
N GLN A 506 13.71 -30.43 -12.68
CA GLN A 506 14.56 -29.97 -13.77
C GLN A 506 14.98 -28.51 -13.56
N TRP A 507 14.06 -27.62 -13.18
CA TRP A 507 14.39 -26.23 -12.86
C TRP A 507 15.46 -26.14 -11.77
N ARG A 508 15.37 -26.95 -10.71
CA ARG A 508 16.37 -26.98 -9.63
C ARG A 508 17.73 -27.50 -10.11
N ARG A 509 17.76 -28.47 -11.04
CA ARG A 509 19.01 -28.96 -11.66
C ARG A 509 19.67 -27.89 -12.52
N GLU A 510 18.88 -27.13 -13.26
CA GLU A 510 19.33 -26.00 -14.09
C GLU A 510 19.66 -24.74 -13.26
N SER A 511 19.36 -24.72 -11.96
CA SER A 511 19.54 -23.53 -11.09
C SER A 511 20.33 -23.83 -9.82
N PRO A 512 21.50 -24.50 -9.92
CA PRO A 512 22.21 -25.02 -8.76
C PRO A 512 22.72 -23.92 -7.82
N ALA A 513 23.05 -22.72 -8.35
CA ALA A 513 23.53 -21.62 -7.53
C ALA A 513 22.39 -21.03 -6.69
N ILE A 514 21.21 -20.88 -7.29
CA ILE A 514 20.00 -20.41 -6.59
C ILE A 514 19.58 -21.41 -5.49
N VAL A 515 19.57 -22.70 -5.80
CA VAL A 515 19.23 -23.75 -4.81
C VAL A 515 20.22 -23.76 -3.65
N ARG A 516 21.51 -23.50 -3.92
CA ARG A 516 22.54 -23.35 -2.88
C ARG A 516 22.27 -22.13 -2.01
N MET A 517 21.93 -20.99 -2.62
CA MET A 517 21.60 -19.75 -1.89
C MET A 517 20.52 -19.96 -0.84
N TRP A 518 19.48 -20.76 -1.11
CA TRP A 518 18.45 -21.07 -0.11
C TRP A 518 19.03 -21.74 1.13
N LYS A 519 19.89 -22.75 0.92
CA LYS A 519 20.57 -23.48 2.01
C LYS A 519 21.52 -22.58 2.77
N ASP A 520 22.25 -21.74 2.04
CA ASP A 520 23.18 -20.78 2.63
C ASP A 520 22.42 -19.80 3.54
N CYS A 521 21.31 -19.21 3.08
CA CYS A 521 20.46 -18.33 3.90
C CYS A 521 19.91 -19.03 5.15
N GLN A 522 19.46 -20.29 5.02
CA GLN A 522 19.02 -21.09 6.18
C GLN A 522 20.14 -21.24 7.21
N ASN A 523 21.31 -21.68 6.76
CA ASN A 523 22.46 -21.94 7.62
C ASN A 523 22.98 -20.65 8.28
N ALA A 524 22.94 -19.52 7.55
CA ALA A 524 23.25 -18.18 8.05
C ALA A 524 22.42 -17.83 9.27
N ALA A 525 21.11 -17.84 9.08
CA ALA A 525 20.15 -17.43 10.08
C ALA A 525 20.24 -18.34 11.30
N VAL A 526 20.26 -19.66 11.10
CA VAL A 526 20.41 -20.62 12.20
C VAL A 526 21.69 -20.38 12.98
N SER A 527 22.84 -20.24 12.31
CA SER A 527 24.12 -20.05 13.00
C SER A 527 24.17 -18.74 13.78
N VAL A 528 23.57 -17.66 13.29
CA VAL A 528 23.58 -16.34 13.93
C VAL A 528 22.64 -16.32 15.14
N ILE A 529 21.43 -16.88 14.98
CA ILE A 529 20.43 -16.97 16.06
C ILE A 529 20.96 -17.84 17.22
N THR A 530 21.60 -18.98 16.91
CA THR A 530 22.09 -19.93 17.93
C THR A 530 23.47 -19.57 18.48
N GLY A 531 24.35 -18.95 17.69
CA GLY A 531 25.76 -18.76 18.00
C GLY A 531 26.18 -17.32 18.36
N ARG A 532 25.29 -16.32 18.24
CA ARG A 532 25.50 -14.87 18.52
C ARG A 532 26.68 -14.17 17.81
N GLN A 533 27.53 -14.87 17.07
CA GLN A 533 28.58 -14.28 16.24
C GLN A 533 27.98 -13.92 14.86
N PRO A 534 28.25 -12.72 14.31
CA PRO A 534 27.85 -12.37 12.94
C PRO A 534 28.36 -13.41 11.95
N ARG A 535 27.51 -13.80 11.00
CA ARG A 535 27.91 -14.69 9.90
C ARG A 535 27.68 -13.99 8.59
N ARG A 536 28.77 -13.79 7.85
CA ARG A 536 28.70 -13.54 6.42
C ARG A 536 28.29 -14.85 5.76
N VAL A 537 27.25 -14.79 4.96
CA VAL A 537 26.81 -15.92 4.17
C VAL A 537 26.76 -15.45 2.73
N ILE A 538 27.41 -16.25 1.88
CA ILE A 538 27.68 -16.08 0.44
C ILE A 538 29.12 -15.61 0.14
N ARG A 539 29.76 -16.33 -0.81
CA ARG A 539 31.11 -16.10 -1.34
C ARG A 539 31.12 -15.46 -2.73
N SER A 540 29.97 -15.18 -3.35
CA SER A 540 29.89 -14.56 -4.68
C SER A 540 29.21 -13.18 -4.63
N LEU A 541 30.01 -12.19 -5.00
CA LEU A 541 29.69 -10.93 -5.68
C LEU A 541 29.04 -9.74 -4.96
N GLN A 542 28.43 -9.77 -3.76
CA GLN A 542 28.18 -8.55 -2.94
C GLN A 542 27.52 -8.83 -1.55
N ASP A 543 27.76 -7.93 -0.58
CA ASP A 543 27.69 -8.11 0.88
C ASP A 543 26.29 -8.29 1.52
N THR A 544 25.65 -9.45 1.37
CA THR A 544 24.54 -9.83 2.26
C THR A 544 25.07 -10.41 3.58
N THR A 545 24.75 -9.80 4.72
CA THR A 545 25.28 -10.22 6.03
C THR A 545 24.18 -10.47 7.05
N PHE A 546 24.25 -11.62 7.73
CA PHE A 546 23.33 -11.98 8.81
C PHE A 546 24.00 -11.69 10.16
N TYR A 547 23.30 -10.98 11.04
CA TYR A 547 23.81 -10.62 12.36
C TYR A 547 22.66 -10.46 13.37
N MET A 548 22.98 -10.55 14.65
CA MET A 548 22.03 -10.28 15.72
C MET A 548 22.21 -8.86 16.22
N GLU A 549 21.11 -8.15 16.39
CA GLU A 549 21.04 -6.89 17.12
C GLU A 549 20.21 -7.03 18.39
N ARG A 550 20.35 -6.05 19.30
CA ARG A 550 19.46 -5.90 20.46
C ARG A 550 18.72 -4.58 20.37
N VAL A 551 17.41 -4.66 20.14
CA VAL A 551 16.53 -3.50 20.13
C VAL A 551 15.71 -3.52 21.40
N ALA A 552 15.86 -2.49 22.25
CA ALA A 552 15.17 -2.39 23.53
C ALA A 552 15.27 -3.68 24.41
N GLY A 553 16.42 -4.37 24.34
CA GLY A 553 16.66 -5.63 25.05
C GLY A 553 16.25 -6.90 24.29
N THR A 554 15.40 -6.78 23.27
CA THR A 554 14.91 -7.90 22.47
C THR A 554 15.91 -8.28 21.37
N PRO A 555 16.23 -9.57 21.19
CA PRO A 555 17.06 -10.02 20.07
C PRO A 555 16.33 -9.83 18.74
N VAL A 556 17.03 -9.32 17.73
CA VAL A 556 16.51 -9.15 16.37
C VAL A 556 17.53 -9.72 15.39
N LEU A 557 17.09 -10.63 14.51
CA LEU A 557 17.94 -11.07 13.40
C LEU A 557 17.87 -10.00 12.31
N MET A 558 19.04 -9.50 11.92
CA MET A 558 19.21 -8.51 10.88
C MET A 558 19.87 -9.15 9.67
N ILE A 559 19.35 -8.84 8.49
CA ILE A 559 19.93 -9.20 7.20
C ILE A 559 20.28 -7.89 6.48
N LYS A 560 21.56 -7.51 6.52
CA LYS A 560 22.07 -6.36 5.76
C LYS A 560 22.11 -6.74 4.28
N LEU A 561 21.47 -5.92 3.44
CA LEU A 561 21.43 -6.09 1.99
C LEU A 561 22.64 -5.43 1.32
N PRO A 562 22.92 -5.72 0.04
CA PRO A 562 23.97 -5.04 -0.74
C PRO A 562 23.84 -3.50 -0.74
N SER A 563 22.62 -2.98 -0.75
CA SER A 563 22.31 -1.55 -0.63
C SER A 563 22.75 -0.92 0.70
N GLY A 564 23.09 -1.74 1.69
CA GLY A 564 23.40 -1.35 3.06
C GLY A 564 22.19 -1.39 4.00
N ARG A 565 20.97 -1.34 3.46
CA ARG A 565 19.73 -1.36 4.23
C ARG A 565 19.50 -2.75 4.85
N PRO A 566 19.13 -2.87 6.14
CA PRO A 566 18.81 -4.15 6.74
C PRO A 566 17.32 -4.52 6.61
N ILE A 567 17.04 -5.82 6.71
CA ILE A 567 15.71 -6.39 6.99
C ILE A 567 15.75 -7.02 8.38
N ALA A 568 14.73 -6.77 9.20
CA ALA A 568 14.68 -7.22 10.59
C ALA A 568 13.66 -8.35 10.83
N PHE A 569 14.03 -9.33 11.65
CA PHE A 569 13.17 -10.42 12.10
C PHE A 569 13.15 -10.41 13.63
N TRP A 570 12.04 -9.96 14.21
CA TRP A 570 11.90 -9.68 15.64
C TRP A 570 11.82 -10.96 16.48
N ASP A 571 12.56 -11.03 17.58
CA ASP A 571 12.58 -12.15 18.53
C ASP A 571 12.70 -13.55 17.85
N PRO A 572 13.78 -13.77 17.09
CA PRO A 572 13.96 -14.99 16.32
C PRO A 572 14.37 -16.17 17.21
N ILE A 573 13.78 -17.34 16.95
CA ILE A 573 14.05 -18.60 17.66
C ILE A 573 14.24 -19.72 16.64
N VAL A 574 15.24 -20.57 16.87
CA VAL A 574 15.41 -21.84 16.16
C VAL A 574 14.81 -22.96 16.99
N LYS A 575 13.97 -23.79 16.36
CA LYS A 575 13.40 -25.01 16.95
C LYS A 575 13.87 -26.22 16.15
N GLU A 576 14.28 -27.27 16.83
CA GLU A 576 14.60 -28.55 16.18
C GLU A 576 13.32 -29.25 15.67
N SER A 577 13.43 -29.97 14.56
CA SER A 577 12.37 -30.80 14.00
C SER A 577 12.96 -31.96 13.19
N ASP A 578 12.13 -32.95 12.85
CA ASP A 578 12.55 -34.12 12.06
C ASP A 578 13.07 -33.76 10.66
N MET A 579 12.68 -32.59 10.13
CA MET A 579 13.13 -32.07 8.83
C MET A 579 14.29 -31.06 8.96
N GLY A 580 14.90 -30.95 10.14
CA GLY A 580 15.97 -30.00 10.45
C GLY A 580 15.49 -28.75 11.22
N PRO A 581 16.39 -27.77 11.44
CA PRO A 581 16.08 -26.59 12.25
C PRO A 581 15.06 -25.68 11.56
N ARG A 582 14.00 -25.31 12.29
CA ARG A 582 12.96 -24.37 11.87
C ARG A 582 13.17 -23.01 12.52
N ILE A 583 13.14 -21.95 11.70
CA ILE A 583 13.29 -20.58 12.19
C ILE A 583 11.88 -19.99 12.40
N THR A 584 11.68 -19.37 13.55
CA THR A 584 10.43 -18.67 13.87
C THR A 584 10.74 -17.28 14.41
N TYR A 585 9.84 -16.31 14.18
CA TYR A 585 10.02 -14.92 14.60
C TYR A 585 8.66 -14.27 14.83
N MET A 586 8.62 -13.19 15.60
CA MET A 586 7.42 -12.40 15.82
C MET A 586 7.21 -11.44 14.63
N THR A 587 5.98 -11.40 14.12
CA THR A 587 5.61 -10.52 13.02
C THR A 587 4.11 -10.21 13.08
N GLN A 588 3.69 -9.17 12.36
CA GLN A 588 2.28 -8.89 12.18
C GLN A 588 1.73 -9.74 11.03
N ASN A 589 0.79 -10.63 11.33
CA ASN A 589 0.10 -11.41 10.31
C ASN A 589 -0.65 -10.48 9.35
N GLN A 590 -0.44 -10.64 8.06
CA GLN A 590 -0.98 -9.73 7.04
C GLN A 590 -2.52 -9.79 6.94
N THR A 591 -3.11 -10.94 7.24
CA THR A 591 -4.55 -11.20 7.15
C THR A 591 -5.24 -10.87 8.46
N THR A 592 -4.79 -11.45 9.58
CA THR A 592 -5.45 -11.29 10.88
C THR A 592 -5.05 -9.99 11.58
N ARG A 593 -3.98 -9.34 11.13
CA ARG A 593 -3.35 -8.14 11.74
C ARG A 593 -2.86 -8.35 13.17
N LYS A 594 -2.85 -9.59 13.66
CA LYS A 594 -2.37 -9.95 14.99
C LYS A 594 -0.85 -10.00 15.02
N TRP A 595 -0.28 -9.64 16.17
CA TRP A 595 1.13 -9.84 16.47
C TRP A 595 1.33 -11.29 16.94
N GLU A 596 1.97 -12.10 16.12
CA GLU A 596 2.08 -13.54 16.37
C GLU A 596 3.39 -14.11 15.82
N ARG A 597 3.71 -15.35 16.21
CA ARG A 597 4.91 -16.03 15.77
C ARG A 597 4.66 -16.70 14.42
N ALA A 598 5.42 -16.29 13.42
CA ALA A 598 5.42 -16.92 12.09
C ALA A 598 6.68 -17.77 11.91
N GLU A 599 6.63 -18.68 10.95
CA GLU A 599 7.78 -19.47 10.53
C GLU A 599 8.42 -18.89 9.28
N THR A 600 9.73 -19.10 9.15
CA THR A 600 10.50 -18.81 7.94
C THR A 600 11.53 -19.91 7.70
N TYR A 601 12.07 -19.94 6.49
CA TYR A 601 13.07 -20.89 6.04
C TYR A 601 13.90 -20.26 4.92
N GLY A 602 15.01 -20.91 4.54
CA GLY A 602 15.99 -20.39 3.59
C GLY A 602 15.42 -19.86 2.27
N GLY A 603 14.42 -20.54 1.70
CA GLY A 603 13.71 -20.08 0.50
C GLY A 603 12.92 -18.79 0.74
N LYS A 604 12.18 -18.69 1.85
CA LYS A 604 11.45 -17.47 2.22
C LYS A 604 12.37 -16.30 2.58
N LEU A 605 13.50 -16.58 3.24
CA LEU A 605 14.54 -15.57 3.48
C LEU A 605 15.14 -15.07 2.16
N THR A 606 15.39 -15.97 1.21
CA THR A 606 15.85 -15.62 -0.15
C THR A 606 14.84 -14.72 -0.86
N GLU A 607 13.55 -15.05 -0.80
CA GLU A 607 12.47 -14.21 -1.35
C GLU A 607 12.51 -12.81 -0.73
N ASN A 608 12.61 -12.71 0.60
CA ASN A 608 12.66 -11.41 1.27
C ASN A 608 13.87 -10.58 0.85
N ILE A 609 15.05 -11.19 0.72
CA ILE A 609 16.26 -10.52 0.23
C ILE A 609 16.06 -10.01 -1.20
N VAL A 610 15.62 -10.86 -2.11
CA VAL A 610 15.43 -10.52 -3.53
C VAL A 610 14.39 -9.40 -3.71
N GLN A 611 13.24 -9.52 -3.06
CA GLN A 611 12.17 -8.52 -3.12
C GLN A 611 12.61 -7.17 -2.55
N SER A 612 13.47 -7.18 -1.52
CA SER A 612 14.01 -5.99 -0.89
C SER A 612 15.07 -5.31 -1.75
N VAL A 613 15.95 -6.08 -2.38
CA VAL A 613 16.94 -5.54 -3.33
C VAL A 613 16.26 -4.98 -4.57
N ALA A 614 15.23 -5.64 -5.11
CA ALA A 614 14.44 -5.10 -6.21
C ALA A 614 13.77 -3.77 -5.85
N ARG A 615 13.23 -3.66 -4.63
CA ARG A 615 12.69 -2.40 -4.08
C ARG A 615 13.78 -1.33 -4.02
N ASP A 616 14.96 -1.67 -3.52
CA ASP A 616 16.06 -0.71 -3.38
C ASP A 616 16.58 -0.24 -4.74
N CYS A 617 16.55 -1.10 -5.78
CA CYS A 617 16.84 -0.68 -7.15
C CYS A 617 15.83 0.37 -7.64
N LEU A 618 14.52 0.13 -7.42
CA LEU A 618 13.49 1.12 -7.78
C LEU A 618 13.66 2.42 -6.99
N ALA A 619 13.98 2.34 -5.70
CA ALA A 619 14.21 3.51 -4.85
C ALA A 619 15.34 4.40 -5.40
N GLU A 620 16.48 3.81 -5.77
CA GLU A 620 17.60 4.52 -6.39
C GLU A 620 17.18 5.18 -7.71
N LYS A 621 16.50 4.46 -8.60
CA LYS A 621 16.06 5.01 -9.90
C LYS A 621 15.02 6.11 -9.75
N MET A 622 14.05 5.92 -8.86
CA MET A 622 13.04 6.93 -8.56
C MET A 622 13.68 8.22 -8.01
N THR A 623 14.71 8.09 -7.17
CA THR A 623 15.48 9.23 -6.64
C THR A 623 16.28 9.92 -7.74
N GLN A 624 16.98 9.17 -8.59
CA GLN A 624 17.75 9.70 -9.72
C GLN A 624 16.86 10.47 -10.71
N ILE A 625 15.71 9.90 -11.07
CA ILE A 625 14.73 10.50 -11.98
C ILE A 625 14.13 11.77 -11.37
N SER A 626 13.74 11.73 -10.09
CA SER A 626 13.20 12.91 -9.40
C SER A 626 14.24 14.03 -9.31
N ALA A 627 15.52 13.70 -9.14
CA ALA A 627 16.62 14.67 -9.15
C ALA A 627 16.85 15.32 -10.53
N GLN A 628 16.40 14.71 -11.63
CA GLN A 628 16.37 15.34 -12.96
C GLN A 628 15.17 16.29 -13.15
N GLY A 629 14.30 16.42 -12.14
CA GLY A 629 13.13 17.29 -12.19
C GLY A 629 11.87 16.62 -12.76
N TYR A 630 11.86 15.29 -12.94
CA TYR A 630 10.65 14.60 -13.36
C TYR A 630 9.77 14.22 -12.18
N ASP A 631 8.49 14.50 -12.32
CA ASP A 631 7.49 14.27 -11.29
C ASP A 631 6.94 12.84 -11.35
N VAL A 632 7.40 12.00 -10.41
CA VAL A 632 6.76 10.70 -10.15
C VAL A 632 5.43 10.95 -9.41
N VAL A 633 4.34 10.42 -9.94
CA VAL A 633 2.99 10.60 -9.36
C VAL A 633 2.51 9.41 -8.56
N PHE A 634 2.90 8.19 -8.95
CA PHE A 634 2.75 6.97 -8.17
C PHE A 634 3.60 5.86 -8.79
N HIS A 635 3.60 4.68 -8.17
CA HIS A 635 4.36 3.54 -8.66
C HIS A 635 3.69 2.21 -8.26
N VAL A 636 3.96 1.15 -9.04
CA VAL A 636 3.35 -0.18 -8.90
C VAL A 636 4.45 -1.23 -8.91
N HIS A 637 4.85 -1.69 -7.71
CA HIS A 637 5.91 -2.67 -7.52
C HIS A 637 7.28 -2.22 -8.07
N ASP A 638 7.58 -2.59 -9.31
CA ASP A 638 8.79 -2.31 -10.11
C ASP A 638 8.55 -1.29 -11.24
N GLU A 639 7.32 -0.83 -11.40
CA GLU A 639 6.88 0.18 -12.36
C GLU A 639 6.74 1.56 -11.70
N MET A 640 7.19 2.62 -12.38
CA MET A 640 6.97 4.01 -11.99
C MET A 640 6.18 4.78 -13.05
N ILE A 641 5.33 5.70 -12.61
CA ILE A 641 4.49 6.53 -13.47
C ILE A 641 4.87 7.99 -13.23
N LEU A 642 5.28 8.67 -14.31
CA LEU A 642 5.69 10.07 -14.31
C LEU A 642 4.67 10.92 -15.06
N ASP A 643 4.39 12.11 -14.56
CA ASP A 643 3.51 13.11 -15.18
C ASP A 643 4.38 14.16 -15.88
N VAL A 644 4.43 14.11 -17.22
CA VAL A 644 5.46 14.81 -18.02
C VAL A 644 4.83 15.73 -19.08
N PRO A 645 5.27 16.98 -19.22
CA PRO A 645 4.78 17.88 -20.27
C PRO A 645 4.94 17.30 -21.67
N LYS A 646 3.92 17.43 -22.53
CA LYS A 646 3.93 16.86 -23.90
C LYS A 646 5.03 17.42 -24.78
N GLU A 647 5.48 18.65 -24.50
CA GLU A 647 6.58 19.30 -25.18
C GLU A 647 7.95 18.67 -24.88
N ASP A 648 8.12 17.96 -23.76
CA ASP A 648 9.35 17.22 -23.48
C ASP A 648 9.32 15.86 -24.18
N THR A 649 9.74 15.84 -25.43
CA THR A 649 9.82 14.64 -26.26
C THR A 649 11.01 13.73 -25.92
N ARG A 650 11.88 14.12 -24.99
CA ARG A 650 13.09 13.37 -24.61
C ARG A 650 12.93 12.57 -23.33
N ALA A 651 11.90 12.86 -22.54
CA ALA A 651 11.68 12.26 -21.24
C ALA A 651 11.68 10.72 -21.27
N ALA A 652 10.97 10.08 -22.19
CA ALA A 652 10.90 8.62 -22.26
C ALA A 652 12.27 7.97 -22.50
N GLU A 653 13.06 8.48 -23.44
CA GLU A 653 14.41 7.97 -23.72
C GLU A 653 15.34 8.16 -22.51
N LEU A 654 15.26 9.33 -21.85
CA LEU A 654 16.09 9.61 -20.67
C LEU A 654 15.71 8.73 -19.48
N VAL A 655 14.41 8.53 -19.23
CA VAL A 655 13.90 7.65 -18.17
C VAL A 655 14.34 6.20 -18.42
N ASP A 656 14.19 5.70 -19.65
CA ASP A 656 14.61 4.34 -20.01
C ASP A 656 16.11 4.14 -19.79
N LYS A 657 16.91 5.14 -20.20
CA LYS A 657 18.35 5.14 -19.98
C LYS A 657 18.70 5.10 -18.49
N ILE A 658 18.10 5.97 -17.67
CA ILE A 658 18.36 6.00 -16.22
C ILE A 658 17.98 4.65 -15.59
N MET A 659 16.87 4.04 -16.01
CA MET A 659 16.43 2.73 -15.53
C MET A 659 17.40 1.61 -15.88
N ALA A 660 18.09 1.69 -17.02
CA ALA A 660 19.11 0.73 -17.45
C ALA A 660 20.51 1.00 -16.87
N GLU A 661 20.78 2.19 -16.35
CA GLU A 661 22.09 2.55 -15.81
C GLU A 661 22.47 1.66 -14.61
N PRO A 662 23.75 1.24 -14.48
CA PRO A 662 24.23 0.53 -13.30
C PRO A 662 23.97 1.30 -12.01
N ILE A 663 23.87 0.57 -10.90
CA ILE A 663 23.77 1.13 -9.55
C ILE A 663 25.07 0.82 -8.82
N ASP A 664 25.67 1.81 -8.17
CA ASP A 664 27.00 1.72 -7.54
C ASP A 664 27.14 0.52 -6.59
N TRP A 665 26.13 0.26 -5.77
CA TRP A 665 26.13 -0.85 -4.81
C TRP A 665 25.64 -2.18 -5.38
N ALA A 666 25.28 -2.23 -6.67
CA ALA A 666 24.77 -3.41 -7.38
C ALA A 666 25.58 -3.70 -8.65
N GLU A 667 26.92 -3.60 -8.57
CA GLU A 667 27.79 -3.79 -9.72
C GLU A 667 27.56 -5.18 -10.36
N GLY A 668 27.43 -5.20 -11.69
CA GLY A 668 27.20 -6.42 -12.47
C GLY A 668 25.76 -6.93 -12.50
N LEU A 669 24.81 -6.27 -11.82
CA LEU A 669 23.37 -6.54 -11.98
C LEU A 669 22.90 -5.98 -13.33
N PRO A 670 22.49 -6.83 -14.30
CA PRO A 670 22.06 -6.33 -15.60
C PRO A 670 20.66 -5.71 -15.48
N LEU A 671 20.56 -4.40 -15.32
CA LEU A 671 19.27 -3.69 -15.27
C LEU A 671 18.75 -3.39 -16.68
N LYS A 672 17.42 -3.33 -16.81
CA LYS A 672 16.74 -2.94 -18.05
C LYS A 672 15.37 -2.36 -17.76
N GLY A 673 15.11 -1.16 -18.28
CA GLY A 673 13.78 -0.55 -18.32
C GLY A 673 12.94 -1.03 -19.50
N GLY A 674 11.62 -0.91 -19.36
CA GLY A 674 10.65 -0.93 -20.45
C GLY A 674 9.80 0.31 -20.34
N THR A 675 10.16 1.35 -21.09
CA THR A 675 9.49 2.65 -21.06
C THR A 675 8.50 2.81 -22.19
N TYR A 676 7.31 3.31 -21.88
CA TYR A 676 6.26 3.65 -22.85
C TYR A 676 5.52 4.92 -22.43
N GLU A 677 4.83 5.53 -23.37
CA GLU A 677 4.05 6.74 -23.16
C GLU A 677 2.56 6.45 -23.28
N CYS A 678 1.73 7.10 -22.47
CA CYS A 678 0.27 6.96 -22.56
C CYS A 678 -0.48 8.22 -22.10
N GLU A 679 -1.67 8.42 -22.67
CA GLU A 679 -2.56 9.57 -22.37
C GLU A 679 -3.42 9.34 -21.12
N PHE A 680 -3.42 8.12 -20.62
CA PHE A 680 -4.03 7.69 -19.37
C PHE A 680 -3.35 6.38 -18.95
N TYR A 681 -3.38 6.06 -17.65
CA TYR A 681 -2.65 4.89 -17.17
C TYR A 681 -3.25 3.59 -17.71
N ARG A 682 -2.40 2.79 -18.34
CA ARG A 682 -2.69 1.45 -18.84
C ARG A 682 -1.40 0.66 -18.78
N LYS A 683 -1.48 -0.67 -18.66
CA LYS A 683 -0.29 -1.53 -18.72
C LYS A 683 -0.04 -1.98 -20.15
N ASP A 684 1.20 -1.88 -20.61
CA ASP A 684 1.67 -2.51 -21.86
C ASP A 684 1.57 -4.05 -21.81
#